data_AF-A0A4X1VJU6-F1
#
_entry.id   AF-A0A4X1VJU6-F1
#
_cell.length_a   1.000
_cell.length_b   1.000
_cell.length_c   1.000
_cell.angle_alpha   90.00
_cell.angle_beta   90.00
_cell.angle_gamma   90.00
#
_symmetry.space_group_name_H-M   'P 1'
#
loop_
_entity.id
_entity.type
_entity.pdbx_description
1 polymer ?
#
loop_
_entity_poly.entity_id
_entity_poly.type
_entity_poly.pdbx_seq_one_letter_code
_entity_poly.pdbx_strand_id
1 'polypeptide(L)'
;MKRSSVSTGGAGRLSMQELRSQDLNKQGLHTPQTKEKSTFGKFNINKPASERKLSVFGKRTSGHGSRNSQFGIFSTSEKIKDPRPLNDKAFIQQCIRQLCEFLSENGYAYSVSMKSLQAPSVKDFLKIFTFLYGFLCPSYELPDKFEEEVPRIFKDLGYPFALSKSSMYTVGAPHTWPHIVAALVWLIDCIKLHTAMKESSPLFDDGQPWGEETEDGIMHNKLFLDYTIKCYESFMTGADSFEEMNAELQSKLKDLFNVDASKLESLAAKNRALNEQIARLEQEREKEPNRLESLRKLKASLQADVQKYQAYMSNLESHSAILDQKLNGLDEEISRVELECETMKQENSRLQNIVDNQKYSVADIERINHERNELQQTINKLTKDLETEQQQLWNEELKYARGKEAIETQLAEYHKLARKLKLIPKGAENSRGYDFEIKFNPEAGANCLVKYRAQVYVPLKELLNQTEEEINKALNKKMGLEDTLEQLNTMITESRRSVRTLKEEVQKLDDLYQQKVKEAEEEDKKCANELESLEKHKHLLESAVNEGLSEAMNELDAIQREYQLVVQTTTEERRKVGNNLQRLLEMVATHVGSVEKHLEEQITKADREYEEYASEDLLENIREIGDKYKKKAALLKASDE
;
A
#
# COMPACT_ATOMS: atom_id res chain seq x y z
N MET A 1 9.21 -43.73 21.54
CA MET A 1 7.82 -43.85 22.04
C MET A 1 7.17 -42.47 22.04
N LYS A 2 5.85 -42.35 21.73
CA LYS A 2 5.02 -41.11 21.75
C LYS A 2 5.50 -40.01 20.76
N ARG A 3 4.72 -39.61 19.74
CA ARG A 3 3.51 -38.73 19.71
C ARG A 3 3.85 -37.27 20.06
N SER A 4 3.36 -36.22 19.37
CA SER A 4 2.14 -36.07 18.52
C SER A 4 2.43 -35.14 17.29
N SER A 5 1.52 -34.70 16.39
CA SER A 5 0.03 -34.70 16.29
C SER A 5 -0.47 -34.38 14.85
N VAL A 6 -1.63 -34.96 14.44
CA VAL A 6 -2.84 -34.34 13.79
C VAL A 6 -2.65 -33.28 12.66
N SER A 7 -3.38 -33.25 11.52
CA SER A 7 -4.31 -34.18 10.82
C SER A 7 -4.62 -33.68 9.39
N THR A 8 -4.95 -34.61 8.48
CA THR A 8 -5.55 -34.47 7.12
C THR A 8 -6.84 -33.62 7.07
N GLY A 9 -7.35 -33.06 5.95
CA GLY A 9 -7.02 -33.03 4.49
C GLY A 9 -7.91 -31.94 3.82
N GLY A 10 -7.86 -31.50 2.55
CA GLY A 10 -7.57 -32.13 1.25
C GLY A 10 -8.83 -32.80 0.66
N ALA A 11 -9.40 -32.49 -0.53
CA ALA A 11 -9.33 -31.39 -1.52
C ALA A 11 -10.57 -31.53 -2.47
N GLY A 12 -10.98 -30.65 -3.42
CA GLY A 12 -10.52 -29.35 -3.94
C GLY A 12 -11.18 -29.04 -5.33
N ARG A 13 -10.71 -27.99 -6.05
CA ARG A 13 -10.99 -27.59 -7.48
C ARG A 13 -12.32 -26.86 -7.89
N LEU A 14 -12.12 -25.74 -8.61
CA LEU A 14 -12.87 -25.23 -9.80
C LEU A 14 -14.34 -24.74 -9.62
N SER A 15 -14.88 -23.77 -10.38
CA SER A 15 -14.35 -22.76 -11.34
C SER A 15 -15.40 -21.65 -11.62
N MET A 16 -15.05 -20.70 -12.50
CA MET A 16 -15.90 -19.71 -13.21
C MET A 16 -16.39 -18.46 -12.47
N GLN A 17 -16.43 -17.37 -13.25
CA GLN A 17 -16.90 -16.02 -12.95
C GLN A 17 -17.66 -15.52 -14.19
N GLU A 18 -18.83 -14.88 -14.03
CA GLU A 18 -19.26 -13.72 -14.84
C GLU A 18 -20.59 -13.11 -14.34
N LEU A 19 -20.75 -11.79 -14.57
CA LEU A 19 -21.98 -11.00 -14.85
C LEU A 19 -23.29 -11.30 -14.04
N ARG A 20 -24.03 -10.31 -13.51
CA ARG A 20 -24.47 -9.05 -14.17
C ARG A 20 -25.24 -8.09 -13.22
N SER A 21 -25.32 -6.80 -13.62
CA SER A 21 -26.43 -5.83 -13.38
C SER A 21 -26.71 -5.13 -12.02
N GLN A 22 -26.87 -3.80 -12.12
CA GLN A 22 -27.91 -2.93 -11.45
C GLN A 22 -27.82 -2.62 -9.94
N ASP A 23 -28.20 -1.43 -9.42
CA ASP A 23 -28.36 -0.05 -9.97
C ASP A 23 -28.54 0.98 -8.80
N LEU A 24 -28.64 2.31 -9.09
CA LEU A 24 -29.09 3.43 -8.21
C LEU A 24 -28.17 3.88 -7.02
N ASN A 25 -28.15 5.14 -6.51
CA ASN A 25 -28.45 6.50 -7.06
C ASN A 25 -28.03 7.66 -6.07
N LYS A 26 -27.27 8.68 -6.53
CA LYS A 26 -27.09 10.06 -5.93
C LYS A 26 -26.39 10.19 -4.54
N GLN A 27 -25.89 11.36 -4.08
CA GLN A 27 -26.01 12.77 -4.56
C GLN A 27 -24.80 13.69 -4.19
N GLY A 28 -24.53 14.72 -5.02
CA GLY A 28 -23.79 15.97 -4.68
C GLY A 28 -22.24 15.97 -4.88
N LEU A 29 -21.56 17.12 -5.06
CA LEU A 29 -22.00 18.48 -5.43
C LEU A 29 -20.79 19.34 -5.92
N HIS A 30 -21.05 20.38 -6.73
CA HIS A 30 -20.14 21.46 -7.19
C HIS A 30 -18.99 21.18 -8.19
N THR A 31 -18.52 22.28 -8.79
CA THR A 31 -18.02 22.48 -10.18
C THR A 31 -16.84 23.51 -10.18
N PRO A 32 -16.35 24.06 -11.32
CA PRO A 32 -15.62 23.43 -12.45
C PRO A 32 -14.35 24.24 -12.88
N GLN A 33 -13.62 23.82 -13.94
CA GLN A 33 -13.17 24.75 -15.02
C GLN A 33 -12.50 24.08 -16.26
N THR A 34 -13.08 24.31 -17.46
CA THR A 34 -12.46 24.63 -18.79
C THR A 34 -11.27 23.82 -19.38
N LYS A 35 -11.11 23.63 -20.72
CA LYS A 35 -11.78 24.17 -21.93
C LYS A 35 -11.40 23.33 -23.18
N GLU A 36 -12.30 23.15 -24.16
CA GLU A 36 -11.97 22.77 -25.56
C GLU A 36 -13.11 23.14 -26.54
N LYS A 37 -12.72 23.47 -27.78
CA LYS A 37 -13.43 23.58 -29.09
C LYS A 37 -14.98 23.70 -29.24
N SER A 38 -15.39 24.83 -29.87
CA SER A 38 -16.10 24.93 -31.17
C SER A 38 -17.66 24.92 -31.33
N THR A 39 -18.09 25.90 -32.16
CA THR A 39 -19.21 25.93 -33.16
C THR A 39 -20.67 26.29 -32.81
N PHE A 40 -21.21 27.20 -33.66
CA PHE A 40 -22.59 27.54 -34.02
C PHE A 40 -23.60 28.14 -33.00
N GLY A 41 -24.05 29.36 -33.31
CA GLY A 41 -25.23 30.05 -32.77
C GLY A 41 -25.35 31.45 -33.39
N LYS A 42 -26.53 31.88 -33.86
CA LYS A 42 -26.73 33.17 -34.57
C LYS A 42 -27.71 34.10 -33.85
N PHE A 43 -27.55 35.40 -34.12
CA PHE A 43 -28.47 36.55 -34.13
C PHE A 43 -27.93 37.72 -33.29
N ASN A 44 -28.09 39.01 -33.62
CA ASN A 44 -28.26 39.78 -34.87
C ASN A 44 -28.18 41.28 -34.46
N ILE A 45 -28.53 42.22 -35.36
CA ILE A 45 -28.52 43.70 -35.18
C ILE A 45 -27.11 44.28 -35.49
N ASN A 46 -26.91 45.27 -36.38
CA ASN A 46 -27.87 46.15 -37.08
C ASN A 46 -27.61 46.30 -38.60
N LYS A 47 -28.56 46.94 -39.31
CA LYS A 47 -28.64 47.01 -40.79
C LYS A 47 -27.77 48.07 -41.47
N PRO A 48 -27.46 47.84 -42.76
CA PRO A 48 -27.64 48.83 -43.83
C PRO A 48 -28.71 48.37 -44.85
N ALA A 49 -29.55 49.27 -45.40
CA ALA A 49 -30.41 48.97 -46.57
C ALA A 49 -31.08 50.20 -47.22
N SER A 50 -31.22 50.12 -48.55
CA SER A 50 -32.14 50.79 -49.52
C SER A 50 -31.36 51.46 -50.65
N GLU A 51 -31.33 50.97 -51.89
CA GLU A 51 -32.38 50.51 -52.83
C GLU A 51 -33.41 51.58 -53.25
N ARG A 52 -33.56 51.78 -54.57
CA ARG A 52 -34.80 51.42 -55.29
C ARG A 52 -34.63 51.29 -56.82
N LYS A 53 -35.64 50.64 -57.43
CA LYS A 53 -35.84 50.34 -58.86
C LYS A 53 -36.68 51.51 -59.49
N LEU A 54 -36.95 51.66 -60.79
CA LEU A 54 -37.35 50.71 -61.87
C LEU A 54 -37.04 51.24 -63.29
N SER A 55 -37.22 50.35 -64.27
CA SER A 55 -37.34 50.53 -65.73
C SER A 55 -38.18 51.73 -66.22
N VAL A 56 -37.85 52.28 -67.41
CA VAL A 56 -38.81 52.46 -68.56
C VAL A 56 -38.11 52.98 -69.84
N PHE A 57 -38.52 52.43 -71.00
CA PHE A 57 -38.21 52.86 -72.38
C PHE A 57 -36.75 52.88 -72.88
N GLY A 58 -36.61 52.92 -74.22
CA GLY A 58 -35.35 53.12 -74.92
C GLY A 58 -35.51 53.08 -76.45
N LYS A 59 -34.50 53.53 -77.19
CA LYS A 59 -34.34 53.22 -78.63
C LYS A 59 -32.89 53.46 -79.08
N ARG A 60 -32.41 52.65 -80.02
CA ARG A 60 -31.22 52.96 -80.83
C ARG A 60 -31.66 53.81 -82.03
N THR A 61 -30.85 54.79 -82.42
CA THR A 61 -30.82 55.36 -83.78
C THR A 61 -29.37 55.63 -84.16
N SER A 62 -28.97 55.18 -85.35
CA SER A 62 -27.72 55.58 -85.99
C SER A 62 -27.80 57.01 -86.52
N GLY A 63 -26.66 57.68 -86.66
CA GLY A 63 -26.52 58.96 -87.36
C GLY A 63 -25.19 58.99 -88.09
N HIS A 64 -25.21 59.34 -89.39
CA HIS A 64 -24.00 59.50 -90.19
C HIS A 64 -23.55 60.97 -90.21
N GLY A 65 -22.23 61.17 -90.23
CA GLY A 65 -21.60 62.30 -90.91
C GLY A 65 -21.70 63.69 -90.25
N SER A 66 -20.57 64.17 -89.74
CA SER A 66 -20.08 65.50 -90.10
C SER A 66 -18.55 65.50 -90.17
N ARG A 67 -17.98 66.36 -91.01
CA ARG A 67 -16.53 66.39 -91.30
C ARG A 67 -15.83 67.32 -90.31
N ASN A 68 -14.83 66.82 -89.61
CA ASN A 68 -14.01 67.65 -88.73
C ASN A 68 -12.86 68.28 -89.55
N SER A 69 -13.14 69.41 -90.21
CA SER A 69 -12.15 70.19 -90.94
C SER A 69 -12.23 71.66 -90.54
N GLN A 70 -11.20 72.14 -89.85
CA GLN A 70 -10.89 73.56 -89.76
C GLN A 70 -10.49 74.09 -91.16
N PHE A 71 -10.42 75.42 -91.30
CA PHE A 71 -10.35 76.19 -92.55
C PHE A 71 -11.69 76.26 -93.32
N GLY A 72 -12.26 77.47 -93.33
CA GLY A 72 -13.57 77.79 -93.90
C GLY A 72 -14.01 79.24 -93.64
N ILE A 73 -13.06 80.17 -93.52
CA ILE A 73 -13.30 81.61 -93.36
C ILE A 73 -13.10 82.27 -94.74
N PHE A 74 -13.76 83.42 -94.98
CA PHE A 74 -13.85 84.17 -96.23
C PHE A 74 -14.82 83.61 -97.29
N SER A 75 -16.11 83.94 -97.12
CA SER A 75 -16.97 84.33 -98.25
C SER A 75 -18.01 85.39 -97.85
N THR A 76 -17.62 86.33 -96.98
CA THR A 76 -18.27 87.65 -96.90
C THR A 76 -17.58 88.56 -97.91
N SER A 77 -18.21 88.75 -99.07
CA SER A 77 -17.68 89.55 -100.17
C SER A 77 -17.80 91.06 -99.91
N GLU A 78 -17.10 91.54 -98.87
CA GLU A 78 -16.56 92.88 -98.89
C GLU A 78 -15.81 93.06 -100.22
N LYS A 79 -16.11 94.14 -100.94
CA LYS A 79 -15.47 94.40 -102.23
C LYS A 79 -14.03 94.85 -101.98
N ILE A 80 -13.12 93.88 -101.91
CA ILE A 80 -11.67 94.10 -101.76
C ILE A 80 -11.28 95.17 -102.77
N LYS A 81 -10.90 96.35 -102.27
CA LYS A 81 -10.46 97.45 -103.10
C LYS A 81 -9.08 97.09 -103.64
N ASP A 82 -8.88 97.26 -104.94
CA ASP A 82 -7.57 96.98 -105.56
C ASP A 82 -6.48 97.82 -104.87
N PRO A 83 -5.46 97.19 -104.26
CA PRO A 83 -4.37 97.91 -103.60
C PRO A 83 -3.39 98.52 -104.60
N ARG A 84 -3.44 98.13 -105.88
CA ARG A 84 -2.57 98.66 -106.93
C ARG A 84 -3.04 100.07 -107.31
N PRO A 85 -2.14 101.05 -107.45
CA PRO A 85 -2.52 102.43 -107.76
C PRO A 85 -2.82 102.59 -109.27
N LEU A 86 -3.92 101.99 -109.75
CA LEU A 86 -4.29 101.96 -111.18
C LEU A 86 -4.54 103.35 -111.81
N ASN A 87 -4.74 104.39 -111.00
CA ASN A 87 -4.85 105.78 -111.43
C ASN A 87 -3.49 106.50 -111.54
N ASP A 88 -2.40 105.93 -111.02
CA ASP A 88 -1.07 106.50 -111.16
C ASP A 88 -0.43 106.13 -112.50
N LYS A 89 0.01 107.15 -113.23
CA LYS A 89 0.69 106.99 -114.51
C LYS A 89 2.04 106.30 -114.36
N ALA A 90 2.77 106.52 -113.26
CA ALA A 90 4.09 105.90 -113.09
C ALA A 90 3.97 104.38 -112.90
N PHE A 91 3.05 103.93 -112.03
CA PHE A 91 2.73 102.51 -111.88
C PHE A 91 2.28 101.84 -113.19
N ILE A 92 1.40 102.48 -113.97
CA ILE A 92 0.94 101.91 -115.25
C ILE A 92 2.07 101.85 -116.29
N GLN A 93 2.99 102.82 -116.35
CA GLN A 93 4.19 102.70 -117.19
C GLN A 93 5.13 101.58 -116.72
N GLN A 94 5.22 101.30 -115.41
CA GLN A 94 5.97 100.16 -114.89
C GLN A 94 5.31 98.82 -115.30
N CYS A 95 3.98 98.70 -115.23
CA CYS A 95 3.29 97.49 -115.69
C CYS A 95 3.46 97.27 -117.20
N ILE A 96 3.37 98.34 -118.01
CA ILE A 96 3.64 98.28 -119.45
C ILE A 96 5.09 97.84 -119.72
N ARG A 97 6.06 98.34 -118.93
CA ARG A 97 7.47 97.95 -119.04
C ARG A 97 7.67 96.46 -118.73
N GLN A 98 7.16 95.98 -117.60
CA GLN A 98 7.27 94.57 -117.19
C GLN A 98 6.63 93.60 -118.21
N LEU A 99 5.50 93.99 -118.80
CA LEU A 99 4.88 93.25 -119.90
C LEU A 99 5.77 93.25 -121.16
N CYS A 100 6.38 94.39 -121.51
CA CYS A 100 7.27 94.50 -122.67
C CYS A 100 8.56 93.69 -122.49
N GLU A 101 9.15 93.73 -121.29
CA GLU A 101 10.35 92.97 -120.90
C GLU A 101 10.06 91.46 -121.00
N PHE A 102 9.03 90.96 -120.30
CA PHE A 102 8.69 89.54 -120.29
C PHE A 102 8.36 88.98 -121.69
N LEU A 103 7.59 89.71 -122.50
CA LEU A 103 7.30 89.30 -123.89
C LEU A 103 8.57 89.20 -124.74
N SER A 104 9.54 90.10 -124.53
CA SER A 104 10.81 90.12 -125.28
C SER A 104 11.75 88.99 -124.84
N GLU A 105 11.87 88.76 -123.54
CA GLU A 105 12.71 87.72 -122.94
C GLU A 105 12.25 86.30 -123.30
N ASN A 106 10.93 86.08 -123.38
CA ASN A 106 10.34 84.76 -123.60
C ASN A 106 10.03 84.47 -125.09
N GLY A 107 10.55 85.27 -126.03
CA GLY A 107 10.49 84.97 -127.47
C GLY A 107 9.14 85.21 -128.15
N TYR A 108 8.39 86.24 -127.75
CA TYR A 108 7.10 86.56 -128.38
C TYR A 108 7.23 86.88 -129.88
N ALA A 109 6.42 86.23 -130.71
CA ALA A 109 6.56 86.21 -132.17
C ALA A 109 6.22 87.52 -132.92
N TYR A 110 5.77 88.57 -132.21
CA TYR A 110 5.42 89.87 -132.81
C TYR A 110 6.27 90.99 -132.17
N SER A 111 6.65 92.00 -132.96
CA SER A 111 7.44 93.12 -132.46
C SER A 111 6.64 94.03 -131.51
N VAL A 112 7.04 94.04 -130.24
CA VAL A 112 6.40 94.82 -129.17
C VAL A 112 7.31 95.97 -128.73
N SER A 113 6.71 97.06 -128.26
CA SER A 113 7.44 98.22 -127.73
C SER A 113 6.64 98.91 -126.63
N MET A 114 7.34 99.64 -125.77
CA MET A 114 6.75 100.59 -124.82
C MET A 114 5.72 101.55 -125.44
N LYS A 115 5.83 101.86 -126.74
CA LYS A 115 4.89 102.76 -127.44
C LYS A 115 3.64 102.05 -127.97
N SER A 116 3.77 100.81 -128.47
CA SER A 116 2.61 100.04 -128.95
C SER A 116 1.75 99.49 -127.80
N LEU A 117 2.34 99.26 -126.62
CA LEU A 117 1.61 98.86 -125.41
C LEU A 117 0.95 100.02 -124.64
N GLN A 118 0.93 101.25 -125.15
CA GLN A 118 0.19 102.36 -124.48
C GLN A 118 -1.33 102.25 -124.67
N ALA A 119 -1.77 101.69 -125.79
CA ALA A 119 -3.17 101.50 -126.15
C ALA A 119 -3.29 100.40 -127.24
N PRO A 120 -3.06 99.11 -126.89
CA PRO A 120 -3.06 98.02 -127.87
C PRO A 120 -4.47 97.75 -128.42
N SER A 121 -4.55 97.18 -129.63
CA SER A 121 -5.83 96.74 -130.19
C SER A 121 -6.34 95.48 -129.48
N VAL A 122 -7.63 95.17 -129.61
CA VAL A 122 -8.21 93.91 -129.10
C VAL A 122 -7.48 92.69 -129.67
N LYS A 123 -7.07 92.73 -130.95
CA LYS A 123 -6.32 91.61 -131.57
C LYS A 123 -4.91 91.45 -130.98
N ASP A 124 -4.24 92.54 -130.62
CA ASP A 124 -2.90 92.48 -130.03
C ASP A 124 -2.96 92.06 -128.56
N PHE A 125 -3.95 92.55 -127.81
CA PHE A 125 -4.26 92.05 -126.47
C PHE A 125 -4.52 90.54 -126.47
N LEU A 126 -5.34 90.03 -127.39
CA LEU A 126 -5.64 88.60 -127.45
C LEU A 126 -4.41 87.76 -127.78
N LYS A 127 -3.57 88.17 -128.75
CA LYS A 127 -2.29 87.50 -129.02
C LYS A 127 -1.35 87.50 -127.81
N ILE A 128 -1.28 88.61 -127.07
CA ILE A 128 -0.48 88.72 -125.83
C ILE A 128 -1.05 87.77 -124.77
N PHE A 129 -2.36 87.77 -124.55
CA PHE A 129 -3.03 86.93 -123.56
C PHE A 129 -2.85 85.43 -123.87
N THR A 130 -3.09 85.01 -125.12
CA THR A 130 -2.90 83.61 -125.55
C THR A 130 -1.44 83.17 -125.38
N PHE A 131 -0.47 84.02 -125.71
CA PHE A 131 0.95 83.73 -125.48
C PHE A 131 1.28 83.56 -124.00
N LEU A 132 0.85 84.50 -123.14
CA LEU A 132 1.08 84.39 -121.69
C LEU A 132 0.39 83.15 -121.10
N TYR A 133 -0.88 82.94 -121.40
CA TYR A 133 -1.63 81.81 -120.85
C TYR A 133 -1.13 80.44 -121.38
N GLY A 134 -0.49 80.41 -122.56
CA GLY A 134 0.20 79.23 -123.09
C GLY A 134 1.32 78.69 -122.19
N PHE A 135 1.93 79.50 -121.31
CA PHE A 135 2.89 79.02 -120.31
C PHE A 135 2.23 78.23 -119.16
N LEU A 136 0.93 78.44 -118.91
CA LEU A 136 0.14 77.69 -117.92
C LEU A 136 -0.63 76.53 -118.56
N CYS A 137 -1.09 76.69 -119.80
CA CYS A 137 -1.83 75.70 -120.57
C CYS A 137 -1.28 75.59 -122.00
N PRO A 138 -0.27 74.73 -122.27
CA PRO A 138 0.37 74.60 -123.58
C PRO A 138 -0.57 74.13 -124.71
N SER A 139 -1.74 73.59 -124.38
CA SER A 139 -2.78 73.14 -125.32
C SER A 139 -3.97 74.09 -125.44
N TYR A 140 -3.81 75.37 -125.08
CA TYR A 140 -4.87 76.37 -125.17
C TYR A 140 -4.98 77.00 -126.56
N GLU A 141 -6.16 76.91 -127.15
CA GLU A 141 -6.55 77.66 -128.36
C GLU A 141 -7.65 78.66 -127.99
N LEU A 142 -7.60 79.87 -128.57
CA LEU A 142 -8.54 80.95 -128.28
C LEU A 142 -9.86 80.75 -129.06
N PRO A 143 -11.01 80.57 -128.40
CA PRO A 143 -12.31 80.44 -129.07
C PRO A 143 -12.92 81.79 -129.46
N ASP A 144 -13.92 81.76 -130.34
CA ASP A 144 -14.60 82.96 -130.88
C ASP A 144 -15.18 83.92 -129.81
N LYS A 145 -15.50 83.41 -128.62
CA LYS A 145 -16.15 84.15 -127.50
C LYS A 145 -15.16 84.63 -126.44
N PHE A 146 -14.06 85.24 -126.88
CA PHE A 146 -13.01 85.74 -126.00
C PHE A 146 -13.52 86.72 -124.92
N GLU A 147 -14.62 87.43 -125.16
CA GLU A 147 -15.19 88.39 -124.21
C GLU A 147 -15.84 87.73 -122.98
N GLU A 148 -16.26 86.48 -123.11
CA GLU A 148 -16.77 85.65 -122.00
C GLU A 148 -15.65 84.82 -121.39
N GLU A 149 -14.73 84.31 -122.21
CA GLU A 149 -13.70 83.37 -121.78
C GLU A 149 -12.53 84.04 -121.06
N VAL A 150 -11.97 85.15 -121.56
CA VAL A 150 -10.79 85.78 -120.92
C VAL A 150 -11.09 86.21 -119.48
N PRO A 151 -12.22 86.89 -119.17
CA PRO A 151 -12.61 87.15 -117.78
C PRO A 151 -12.85 85.89 -116.95
N ARG A 152 -13.32 84.80 -117.57
CA ARG A 152 -13.48 83.50 -116.91
C ARG A 152 -12.13 82.89 -116.57
N ILE A 153 -11.16 82.85 -117.48
CA ILE A 153 -9.82 82.30 -117.22
C ILE A 153 -9.15 83.06 -116.07
N PHE A 154 -9.20 84.39 -116.07
CA PHE A 154 -8.71 85.18 -114.93
C PHE A 154 -9.40 84.80 -113.62
N LYS A 155 -10.73 84.64 -113.61
CA LYS A 155 -11.48 84.22 -112.41
C LYS A 155 -11.14 82.79 -111.96
N ASP A 156 -11.05 81.85 -112.89
CA ASP A 156 -10.79 80.43 -112.62
C ASP A 156 -9.32 80.23 -112.17
N LEU A 157 -8.39 81.12 -112.57
CA LEU A 157 -7.03 81.27 -112.00
C LEU A 157 -6.99 81.99 -110.64
N GLY A 158 -8.13 82.46 -110.11
CA GLY A 158 -8.21 83.14 -108.81
C GLY A 158 -7.89 84.64 -108.81
N TYR A 159 -7.94 85.32 -109.95
CA TYR A 159 -7.71 86.78 -110.02
C TYR A 159 -8.75 87.56 -109.18
N PRO A 160 -8.35 88.36 -108.18
CA PRO A 160 -9.30 88.95 -107.22
C PRO A 160 -10.26 90.00 -107.78
N PHE A 161 -10.02 90.53 -108.98
CA PHE A 161 -10.70 91.72 -109.51
C PHE A 161 -11.46 91.42 -110.82
N ALA A 162 -12.79 91.50 -110.79
CA ALA A 162 -13.62 91.09 -111.91
C ALA A 162 -13.43 91.98 -113.15
N LEU A 163 -12.99 91.37 -114.27
CA LEU A 163 -12.99 92.00 -115.59
C LEU A 163 -14.38 91.88 -116.22
N SER A 164 -14.91 92.96 -116.81
CA SER A 164 -16.22 92.93 -117.48
C SER A 164 -16.09 92.54 -118.96
N LYS A 165 -17.15 91.95 -119.53
CA LYS A 165 -17.24 91.70 -120.99
C LYS A 165 -17.03 92.98 -121.82
N SER A 166 -17.56 94.11 -121.33
CA SER A 166 -17.37 95.43 -121.96
C SER A 166 -15.91 95.90 -122.00
N SER A 167 -15.09 95.51 -121.02
CA SER A 167 -13.65 95.78 -121.04
C SER A 167 -12.93 95.01 -122.15
N MET A 168 -13.37 93.79 -122.49
CA MET A 168 -12.73 92.96 -123.52
C MET A 168 -12.88 93.55 -124.93
N TYR A 169 -13.99 94.24 -125.21
CA TYR A 169 -14.16 94.99 -126.46
C TYR A 169 -13.41 96.34 -126.50
N THR A 170 -12.93 96.84 -125.35
CA THR A 170 -12.37 98.20 -125.20
C THR A 170 -11.01 98.22 -124.50
N VAL A 171 -10.24 97.13 -124.57
CA VAL A 171 -9.02 96.91 -123.76
C VAL A 171 -8.02 98.06 -123.81
N GLY A 172 -7.78 98.67 -124.97
CA GLY A 172 -6.84 99.79 -125.14
C GLY A 172 -7.38 101.17 -124.76
N ALA A 173 -8.62 101.29 -124.26
CA ALA A 173 -9.19 102.58 -123.88
C ALA A 173 -8.53 103.15 -122.60
N PRO A 174 -8.36 104.48 -122.46
CA PRO A 174 -7.58 105.08 -121.37
C PRO A 174 -7.99 104.73 -119.93
N HIS A 175 -9.25 104.38 -119.70
CA HIS A 175 -9.76 103.95 -118.38
C HIS A 175 -9.81 102.42 -118.22
N THR A 176 -9.80 101.68 -119.33
CA THR A 176 -9.84 100.21 -119.35
C THR A 176 -8.44 99.63 -119.25
N TRP A 177 -7.50 100.11 -120.08
CA TRP A 177 -6.14 99.57 -120.21
C TRP A 177 -5.37 99.47 -118.88
N PRO A 178 -5.44 100.44 -117.93
CA PRO A 178 -4.81 100.30 -116.62
C PRO A 178 -5.19 99.03 -115.85
N HIS A 179 -6.46 98.62 -115.92
CA HIS A 179 -6.98 97.42 -115.27
C HIS A 179 -6.54 96.14 -116.00
N ILE A 180 -6.44 96.21 -117.33
CA ILE A 180 -6.06 95.07 -118.19
C ILE A 180 -4.55 94.81 -118.11
N VAL A 181 -3.69 95.82 -118.21
CA VAL A 181 -2.24 95.63 -118.11
C VAL A 181 -1.83 95.16 -116.71
N ALA A 182 -2.52 95.62 -115.66
CA ALA A 182 -2.31 95.11 -114.30
C ALA A 182 -2.78 93.65 -114.15
N ALA A 183 -3.80 93.20 -114.89
CA ALA A 183 -4.19 91.79 -114.96
C ALA A 183 -3.13 90.94 -115.70
N LEU A 184 -2.60 91.43 -116.83
CA LEU A 184 -1.54 90.74 -117.59
C LEU A 184 -0.22 90.64 -116.80
N VAL A 185 0.14 91.66 -116.03
CA VAL A 185 1.32 91.58 -115.13
C VAL A 185 1.08 90.59 -113.97
N TRP A 186 -0.12 90.57 -113.40
CA TRP A 186 -0.48 89.53 -112.42
C TRP A 186 -0.40 88.11 -113.03
N LEU A 187 -0.83 87.93 -114.29
CA LEU A 187 -0.68 86.67 -115.02
C LEU A 187 0.79 86.30 -115.24
N ILE A 188 1.66 87.28 -115.55
CA ILE A 188 3.12 87.08 -115.62
C ILE A 188 3.70 86.61 -114.29
N ASP A 189 3.25 87.18 -113.17
CA ASP A 189 3.73 86.76 -111.85
C ASP A 189 3.18 85.36 -111.45
N CYS A 190 1.97 85.00 -111.88
CA CYS A 190 1.47 83.62 -111.81
C CYS A 190 2.28 82.64 -112.66
N ILE A 191 2.73 83.03 -113.85
CA ILE A 191 3.61 82.22 -114.71
C ILE A 191 4.97 82.01 -114.04
N LYS A 192 5.60 83.08 -113.52
CA LYS A 192 6.86 82.98 -112.77
C LYS A 192 6.73 82.03 -111.57
N LEU A 193 5.63 82.13 -110.82
CA LEU A 193 5.35 81.24 -109.68
C LEU A 193 5.17 79.78 -110.14
N HIS A 194 4.43 79.54 -111.23
CA HIS A 194 4.23 78.19 -111.77
C HIS A 194 5.55 77.56 -112.25
N THR A 195 6.37 78.30 -113.01
CA THR A 195 7.70 77.85 -113.44
C THR A 195 8.60 77.57 -112.23
N ALA A 196 8.65 78.50 -111.26
CA ALA A 196 9.42 78.30 -110.04
C ALA A 196 8.97 77.05 -109.26
N MET A 197 7.67 76.82 -109.09
CA MET A 197 7.15 75.60 -108.44
C MET A 197 7.46 74.31 -109.20
N LYS A 198 7.57 74.37 -110.53
CA LYS A 198 7.92 73.24 -111.39
C LYS A 198 9.42 72.89 -111.32
N GLU A 199 10.28 73.90 -111.27
CA GLU A 199 11.73 73.76 -111.10
C GLU A 199 12.11 73.42 -109.66
N SER A 200 11.43 74.04 -108.68
CA SER A 200 11.63 73.82 -107.24
C SER A 200 10.69 72.78 -106.66
N SER A 201 10.18 71.85 -107.49
CA SER A 201 9.42 70.69 -106.99
C SER A 201 10.34 69.92 -106.05
N PRO A 202 10.03 69.80 -104.74
CA PRO A 202 10.87 69.04 -103.84
C PRO A 202 10.96 67.59 -104.33
N LEU A 203 12.18 67.06 -104.40
CA LEU A 203 12.37 65.61 -104.34
C LEU A 203 11.65 65.14 -103.07
N PHE A 204 10.65 64.26 -103.24
CA PHE A 204 9.69 63.93 -102.19
C PHE A 204 10.39 63.11 -101.10
N ASP A 205 10.87 63.85 -100.10
CA ASP A 205 11.86 63.49 -99.07
C ASP A 205 12.88 62.40 -99.48
N ASP A 206 14.03 62.83 -100.02
CA ASP A 206 15.21 61.97 -100.16
C ASP A 206 16.04 61.85 -98.87
N GLY A 207 15.61 62.49 -97.76
CA GLY A 207 16.18 62.32 -96.42
C GLY A 207 15.73 61.04 -95.72
N GLN A 208 14.53 60.54 -96.02
CA GLN A 208 14.11 59.17 -95.69
C GLN A 208 14.20 58.27 -96.94
N PRO A 209 15.12 57.27 -96.99
CA PRO A 209 15.28 56.41 -98.16
C PRO A 209 13.99 55.69 -98.59
N TRP A 210 13.14 55.33 -97.62
CA TRP A 210 11.87 54.65 -97.84
C TRP A 210 10.85 55.20 -96.83
N GLY A 211 9.80 55.86 -97.31
CA GLY A 211 8.83 56.56 -96.47
C GLY A 211 8.02 55.66 -95.53
N GLU A 212 7.35 56.31 -94.58
CA GLU A 212 6.53 55.72 -93.51
C GLU A 212 5.39 54.81 -94.03
N GLU A 213 4.84 54.00 -93.11
CA GLU A 213 3.73 53.09 -93.36
C GLU A 213 2.47 53.87 -93.80
N THR A 214 1.95 53.56 -94.99
CA THR A 214 0.65 54.10 -95.44
C THR A 214 -0.46 53.62 -94.51
N GLU A 215 -1.55 54.39 -94.33
CA GLU A 215 -2.71 54.03 -93.49
C GLU A 215 -3.34 52.66 -93.84
N ASP A 216 -3.12 52.16 -95.06
CA ASP A 216 -3.49 50.82 -95.55
C ASP A 216 -2.48 49.69 -95.16
N GLY A 217 -1.44 49.96 -94.37
CA GLY A 217 -0.42 48.99 -93.95
C GLY A 217 0.71 48.72 -94.96
N ILE A 218 0.92 49.64 -95.92
CA ILE A 218 1.97 49.49 -96.94
C ILE A 218 3.31 50.04 -96.42
N MET A 219 4.18 49.13 -95.98
CA MET A 219 5.57 49.44 -95.63
C MET A 219 6.39 49.82 -96.88
N HIS A 220 7.27 50.82 -96.75
CA HIS A 220 8.16 51.28 -97.82
C HIS A 220 7.41 51.73 -99.11
N ASN A 221 6.35 52.53 -98.96
CA ASN A 221 5.45 52.91 -100.05
C ASN A 221 6.17 53.47 -101.31
N LYS A 222 7.30 54.18 -101.17
CA LYS A 222 8.16 54.65 -102.28
C LYS A 222 8.65 53.51 -103.19
N LEU A 223 8.98 52.34 -102.62
CA LEU A 223 9.39 51.13 -103.35
C LEU A 223 8.20 50.41 -104.00
N PHE A 224 7.07 50.33 -103.29
CA PHE A 224 5.82 49.77 -103.81
C PHE A 224 5.32 50.55 -105.03
N LEU A 225 5.31 51.88 -104.95
CA LEU A 225 4.89 52.75 -106.06
C LEU A 225 5.83 52.69 -107.27
N ASP A 226 7.16 52.67 -107.08
CA ASP A 226 8.12 52.45 -108.18
C ASP A 226 7.84 51.15 -108.95
N TYR A 227 7.65 50.05 -108.21
CA TYR A 227 7.28 48.75 -108.78
C TYR A 227 5.91 48.80 -109.48
N THR A 228 4.88 49.37 -108.84
CA THR A 228 3.52 49.45 -109.39
C THR A 228 3.44 50.33 -110.63
N ILE A 229 4.17 51.43 -110.71
CA ILE A 229 4.24 52.29 -111.89
C ILE A 229 4.86 51.51 -113.06
N LYS A 230 6.02 50.87 -112.88
CA LYS A 230 6.68 50.07 -113.93
C LYS A 230 5.81 48.90 -114.41
N CYS A 231 5.15 48.21 -113.49
CA CYS A 231 4.20 47.14 -113.84
C CYS A 231 3.01 47.69 -114.61
N TYR A 232 2.47 48.85 -114.22
CA TYR A 232 1.36 49.48 -114.92
C TYR A 232 1.75 50.01 -116.31
N GLU A 233 2.93 50.61 -116.48
CA GLU A 233 3.46 51.00 -117.79
C GLU A 233 3.62 49.77 -118.70
N SER A 234 4.23 48.69 -118.18
CA SER A 234 4.38 47.42 -118.89
C SER A 234 3.02 46.82 -119.30
N PHE A 235 2.05 46.80 -118.37
CA PHE A 235 0.68 46.35 -118.63
C PHE A 235 -0.03 47.22 -119.68
N MET A 236 0.15 48.54 -119.65
CA MET A 236 -0.41 49.47 -120.64
C MET A 236 0.25 49.33 -122.03
N THR A 237 1.44 48.72 -122.12
CA THR A 237 2.04 48.26 -123.38
C THR A 237 1.65 46.82 -123.79
N GLY A 238 0.85 46.12 -122.98
CA GLY A 238 0.32 44.79 -123.28
C GLY A 238 1.09 43.61 -122.68
N ALA A 239 1.87 43.81 -121.61
CA ALA A 239 2.57 42.74 -120.91
C ALA A 239 1.74 42.11 -119.77
N ASP A 240 1.58 40.78 -119.79
CA ASP A 240 0.92 39.97 -118.75
C ASP A 240 1.89 39.38 -117.69
N SER A 241 3.18 39.71 -117.77
CA SER A 241 4.21 39.17 -116.87
C SER A 241 5.27 40.23 -116.54
N PHE A 242 5.78 40.18 -115.30
CA PHE A 242 6.56 41.26 -114.69
C PHE A 242 7.88 40.76 -114.05
N GLU A 243 8.44 39.65 -114.53
CA GLU A 243 9.58 38.99 -113.86
C GLU A 243 10.84 39.86 -113.72
N GLU A 244 11.07 40.80 -114.64
CA GLU A 244 12.17 41.78 -114.51
C GLU A 244 11.95 42.74 -113.33
N MET A 245 10.72 43.25 -113.17
CA MET A 245 10.32 44.09 -112.04
C MET A 245 10.26 43.29 -110.73
N ASN A 246 9.87 42.01 -110.78
CA ASN A 246 9.97 41.08 -109.64
C ASN A 246 11.42 40.91 -109.19
N ALA A 247 12.36 40.74 -110.14
CA ALA A 247 13.77 40.59 -109.85
C ALA A 247 14.41 41.89 -109.32
N GLU A 248 14.06 43.04 -109.90
CA GLU A 248 14.47 44.36 -109.39
C GLU A 248 13.99 44.58 -107.95
N LEU A 249 12.70 44.33 -107.69
CA LEU A 249 12.09 44.43 -106.37
C LEU A 249 12.75 43.46 -105.38
N GLN A 250 12.98 42.20 -105.76
CA GLN A 250 13.67 41.23 -104.92
C GLN A 250 15.12 41.62 -104.61
N SER A 251 15.83 42.29 -105.53
CA SER A 251 17.17 42.83 -105.23
C SER A 251 17.07 43.95 -104.20
N LYS A 252 16.25 44.97 -104.48
CA LYS A 252 16.04 46.11 -103.56
C LYS A 252 15.62 45.66 -102.16
N LEU A 253 14.77 44.63 -102.04
CA LEU A 253 14.37 44.05 -100.76
C LEU A 253 15.50 43.27 -100.06
N LYS A 254 16.35 42.53 -100.80
CA LYS A 254 17.54 41.87 -100.22
C LYS A 254 18.52 42.91 -99.66
N ASP A 255 18.75 43.99 -100.40
CA ASP A 255 19.63 45.07 -99.98
C ASP A 255 19.06 45.82 -98.76
N LEU A 256 17.78 46.20 -98.79
CA LEU A 256 17.06 46.86 -97.70
C LEU A 256 17.09 46.04 -96.40
N PHE A 257 16.79 44.74 -96.47
CA PHE A 257 16.85 43.85 -95.31
C PHE A 257 18.24 43.26 -95.01
N ASN A 258 19.29 43.71 -95.71
CA ASN A 258 20.69 43.27 -95.55
C ASN A 258 20.85 41.73 -95.60
N VAL A 259 20.15 41.09 -96.55
CA VAL A 259 20.03 39.62 -96.67
C VAL A 259 21.24 39.01 -97.38
N ASP A 260 22.31 38.82 -96.63
CA ASP A 260 23.44 37.99 -97.05
C ASP A 260 22.99 36.52 -97.17
N ALA A 261 22.76 36.08 -98.42
CA ALA A 261 22.35 34.72 -98.75
C ALA A 261 23.36 33.65 -98.29
N SER A 262 24.67 33.97 -98.32
CA SER A 262 25.72 33.02 -97.91
C SER A 262 25.71 32.80 -96.39
N LYS A 263 25.47 33.86 -95.61
CA LYS A 263 25.28 33.81 -94.17
C LYS A 263 23.97 33.13 -93.79
N LEU A 264 22.89 33.35 -94.54
CA LEU A 264 21.60 32.71 -94.32
C LEU A 264 21.69 31.19 -94.58
N GLU A 265 22.32 30.78 -95.67
CA GLU A 265 22.58 29.35 -95.94
C GLU A 265 23.56 28.74 -94.92
N SER A 266 24.64 29.45 -94.54
CA SER A 266 25.55 29.01 -93.48
C SER A 266 24.83 28.80 -92.15
N LEU A 267 23.88 29.67 -91.80
CA LEU A 267 23.07 29.56 -90.58
C LEU A 267 22.05 28.41 -90.68
N ALA A 268 21.44 28.20 -91.85
CA ALA A 268 20.55 27.07 -92.10
C ALA A 268 21.29 25.72 -92.05
N ALA A 269 22.53 25.66 -92.55
CA ALA A 269 23.39 24.49 -92.45
C ALA A 269 23.83 24.23 -90.99
N LYS A 270 24.20 25.27 -90.23
CA LYS A 270 24.50 25.18 -88.79
C LYS A 270 23.30 24.70 -87.98
N ASN A 271 22.09 25.22 -88.23
CA ASN A 271 20.87 24.75 -87.59
C ASN A 271 20.57 23.29 -87.92
N ARG A 272 20.76 22.84 -89.17
CA ARG A 272 20.64 21.41 -89.54
C ARG A 272 21.63 20.54 -88.77
N ALA A 273 22.91 20.92 -88.72
CA ALA A 273 23.95 20.18 -88.00
C ALA A 273 23.71 20.13 -86.48
N LEU A 274 23.28 21.26 -85.87
CA LEU A 274 22.92 21.31 -84.45
C LEU A 274 21.68 20.47 -84.13
N ASN A 275 20.64 20.52 -84.97
CA ASN A 275 19.45 19.69 -84.79
C ASN A 275 19.75 18.20 -84.95
N GLU A 276 20.64 17.81 -85.87
CA GLU A 276 21.15 16.43 -85.94
C GLU A 276 21.94 16.05 -84.68
N GLN A 277 22.79 16.94 -84.16
CA GLN A 277 23.55 16.67 -82.93
C GLN A 277 22.64 16.54 -81.72
N ILE A 278 21.61 17.39 -81.60
CA ILE A 278 20.56 17.29 -80.59
C ILE A 278 19.82 15.95 -80.75
N ALA A 279 19.32 15.61 -81.94
CA ALA A 279 18.62 14.35 -82.17
C ALA A 279 19.46 13.10 -81.84
N ARG A 280 20.78 13.13 -82.11
CA ARG A 280 21.72 12.07 -81.69
C ARG A 280 21.84 12.00 -80.17
N LEU A 281 22.08 13.13 -79.50
CA LEU A 281 22.20 13.22 -78.03
C LEU A 281 20.87 12.85 -77.33
N GLU A 282 19.72 13.16 -77.92
CA GLU A 282 18.42 12.76 -77.40
C GLU A 282 18.16 11.26 -77.61
N GLN A 283 18.55 10.69 -78.76
CA GLN A 283 18.46 9.25 -78.97
C GLN A 283 19.48 8.46 -78.10
N GLU A 284 20.61 9.06 -77.74
CA GLU A 284 21.52 8.54 -76.70
C GLU A 284 20.87 8.65 -75.32
N ARG A 285 20.31 9.80 -74.95
CA ARG A 285 19.55 10.03 -73.70
C ARG A 285 18.35 9.09 -73.54
N GLU A 286 17.73 8.65 -74.63
CA GLU A 286 16.63 7.66 -74.66
C GLU A 286 17.11 6.19 -74.63
N LYS A 287 18.39 5.91 -74.91
CA LYS A 287 19.04 4.61 -74.65
C LYS A 287 19.66 4.56 -73.24
N GLU A 288 20.10 5.70 -72.72
CA GLU A 288 20.62 5.90 -71.36
C GLU A 288 19.64 5.85 -70.17
N PRO A 289 18.29 5.77 -70.27
CA PRO A 289 17.44 5.62 -69.07
C PRO A 289 17.82 4.36 -68.29
N ASN A 290 18.24 3.31 -68.99
CA ASN A 290 18.82 2.12 -68.38
C ASN A 290 20.24 2.32 -67.85
N ARG A 291 21.05 3.23 -68.40
CA ARG A 291 22.43 3.47 -67.92
C ARG A 291 22.44 4.25 -66.60
N LEU A 292 21.70 5.35 -66.51
CA LEU A 292 21.60 6.11 -65.25
C LEU A 292 20.90 5.27 -64.16
N GLU A 293 19.85 4.53 -64.52
CA GLU A 293 19.09 3.74 -63.54
C GLU A 293 19.84 2.45 -63.12
N SER A 294 20.62 1.81 -64.01
CA SER A 294 21.53 0.73 -63.59
C SER A 294 22.69 1.24 -62.75
N LEU A 295 23.24 2.44 -63.03
CA LEU A 295 24.25 3.07 -62.17
C LEU A 295 23.69 3.47 -60.80
N ARG A 296 22.42 3.89 -60.70
CA ARG A 296 21.73 4.12 -59.42
C ARG A 296 21.54 2.82 -58.63
N LYS A 297 21.08 1.75 -59.30
CA LYS A 297 20.92 0.42 -58.68
C LYS A 297 22.26 -0.17 -58.23
N LEU A 298 23.30 -0.04 -59.04
CA LEU A 298 24.67 -0.45 -58.70
C LEU A 298 25.24 0.40 -57.55
N LYS A 299 25.01 1.72 -57.53
CA LYS A 299 25.36 2.55 -56.38
C LYS A 299 24.64 2.08 -55.12
N ALA A 300 23.34 1.80 -55.20
CA ALA A 300 22.56 1.33 -54.06
C ALA A 300 23.03 -0.04 -53.53
N SER A 301 23.36 -0.99 -54.42
CA SER A 301 23.90 -2.29 -54.01
C SER A 301 25.28 -2.15 -53.39
N LEU A 302 26.21 -1.41 -54.03
CA LEU A 302 27.54 -1.14 -53.48
C LEU A 302 27.48 -0.40 -52.14
N GLN A 303 26.54 0.54 -51.96
CA GLN A 303 26.36 1.27 -50.71
C GLN A 303 25.78 0.37 -49.60
N ALA A 304 24.90 -0.58 -49.94
CA ALA A 304 24.44 -1.61 -49.00
C ALA A 304 25.57 -2.62 -48.67
N ASP A 305 26.41 -2.99 -49.63
CA ASP A 305 27.56 -3.87 -49.41
C ASP A 305 28.64 -3.19 -48.55
N VAL A 306 28.91 -1.90 -48.75
CA VAL A 306 29.76 -1.11 -47.85
C VAL A 306 29.21 -1.12 -46.41
N GLN A 307 27.89 -0.99 -46.22
CA GLN A 307 27.28 -1.10 -44.89
C GLN A 307 27.44 -2.50 -44.28
N LYS A 308 27.30 -3.58 -45.07
CA LYS A 308 27.59 -4.95 -44.62
C LYS A 308 29.05 -5.11 -44.21
N TYR A 309 29.99 -4.61 -45.02
CA TYR A 309 31.43 -4.71 -44.72
C TYR A 309 31.82 -3.87 -43.50
N GLN A 310 31.24 -2.67 -43.31
CA GLN A 310 31.43 -1.87 -42.10
C GLN A 310 30.89 -2.57 -40.84
N ALA A 311 29.70 -3.17 -40.91
CA ALA A 311 29.14 -3.96 -39.81
C ALA A 311 30.00 -5.21 -39.51
N TYR A 312 30.50 -5.88 -40.55
CA TYR A 312 31.40 -7.03 -40.42
C TYR A 312 32.76 -6.65 -39.83
N MET A 313 33.36 -5.52 -40.27
CA MET A 313 34.59 -4.98 -39.68
C MET A 313 34.39 -4.63 -38.21
N SER A 314 33.33 -3.90 -37.85
CA SER A 314 33.04 -3.57 -36.45
C SER A 314 32.80 -4.81 -35.57
N ASN A 315 32.20 -5.87 -36.14
CA ASN A 315 32.08 -7.17 -35.47
C ASN A 315 33.43 -7.89 -35.32
N LEU A 316 34.34 -7.79 -36.30
CA LEU A 316 35.71 -8.31 -36.17
C LEU A 316 36.55 -7.50 -35.19
N GLU A 317 36.44 -6.18 -35.18
CA GLU A 317 37.12 -5.27 -34.25
C GLU A 317 36.68 -5.54 -32.80
N SER A 318 35.38 -5.70 -32.55
CA SER A 318 34.88 -6.09 -31.23
C SER A 318 35.29 -7.51 -30.83
N HIS A 319 35.35 -8.45 -31.78
CA HIS A 319 35.88 -9.79 -31.51
C HIS A 319 37.40 -9.76 -31.24
N SER A 320 38.16 -8.88 -31.91
CA SER A 320 39.59 -8.66 -31.59
C SER A 320 39.70 -8.16 -30.16
N ALA A 321 39.03 -7.06 -29.81
CA ALA A 321 39.08 -6.50 -28.46
C ALA A 321 38.70 -7.52 -27.36
N ILE A 322 37.76 -8.44 -27.63
CA ILE A 322 37.41 -9.55 -26.73
C ILE A 322 38.52 -10.61 -26.65
N LEU A 323 39.25 -10.90 -27.74
CA LEU A 323 40.43 -11.77 -27.72
C LEU A 323 41.61 -11.10 -27.02
N ASP A 324 41.86 -9.82 -27.30
CA ASP A 324 42.92 -9.02 -26.68
C ASP A 324 42.71 -8.92 -25.16
N GLN A 325 41.46 -8.69 -24.71
CA GLN A 325 41.11 -8.72 -23.28
C GLN A 325 41.32 -10.12 -22.65
N LYS A 326 41.01 -11.20 -23.37
CA LYS A 326 41.25 -12.57 -22.90
C LYS A 326 42.74 -12.91 -22.86
N LEU A 327 43.53 -12.43 -23.82
CA LEU A 327 44.97 -12.63 -23.88
C LEU A 327 45.66 -11.92 -22.72
N ASN A 328 45.34 -10.64 -22.49
CA ASN A 328 45.83 -9.90 -21.32
C ASN A 328 45.47 -10.60 -20.00
N GLY A 329 44.23 -11.09 -19.86
CA GLY A 329 43.81 -11.85 -18.67
C GLY A 329 44.51 -13.22 -18.52
N LEU A 330 44.93 -13.84 -19.62
CA LEU A 330 45.76 -15.05 -19.60
C LEU A 330 47.23 -14.75 -19.30
N ASP A 331 47.77 -13.61 -19.75
CA ASP A 331 49.12 -13.17 -19.41
C ASP A 331 49.23 -12.75 -17.93
N GLU A 332 48.18 -12.14 -17.36
CA GLU A 332 48.04 -11.90 -15.92
C GLU A 332 47.94 -13.22 -15.13
N GLU A 333 47.21 -14.22 -15.65
CA GLU A 333 47.11 -15.57 -15.08
C GLU A 333 48.47 -16.29 -15.08
N ILE A 334 49.15 -16.30 -16.22
CA ILE A 334 50.49 -16.89 -16.40
C ILE A 334 51.48 -16.21 -15.46
N SER A 335 51.54 -14.87 -15.45
CA SER A 335 52.44 -14.12 -14.56
C SER A 335 52.23 -14.46 -13.09
N ARG A 336 50.98 -14.70 -12.66
CA ARG A 336 50.65 -15.11 -11.29
C ARG A 336 51.05 -16.56 -11.00
N VAL A 337 50.80 -17.48 -11.93
CA VAL A 337 51.17 -18.90 -11.80
C VAL A 337 52.69 -19.10 -11.87
N GLU A 338 53.41 -18.31 -12.66
CA GLU A 338 54.88 -18.29 -12.68
C GLU A 338 55.45 -17.81 -11.34
N LEU A 339 54.89 -16.73 -10.77
CA LEU A 339 55.27 -16.24 -9.43
C LEU A 339 54.96 -17.28 -8.34
N GLU A 340 53.78 -17.90 -8.35
CA GLU A 340 53.43 -18.98 -7.41
C GLU A 340 54.38 -20.17 -7.56
N CYS A 341 54.64 -20.62 -8.79
CA CYS A 341 55.59 -21.70 -9.09
C CYS A 341 57.02 -21.38 -8.62
N GLU A 342 57.46 -20.12 -8.72
CA GLU A 342 58.75 -19.67 -8.21
C GLU A 342 58.80 -19.61 -6.68
N THR A 343 57.74 -19.13 -6.00
CA THR A 343 57.66 -19.23 -4.53
C THR A 343 57.63 -20.68 -4.05
N MET A 344 56.96 -21.58 -4.77
CA MET A 344 56.92 -23.01 -4.48
C MET A 344 58.28 -23.69 -4.75
N LYS A 345 59.04 -23.27 -5.77
CA LYS A 345 60.44 -23.70 -5.98
C LYS A 345 61.34 -23.25 -4.83
N GLN A 346 61.19 -22.02 -4.35
CA GLN A 346 61.98 -21.50 -3.23
C GLN A 346 61.64 -22.20 -1.91
N GLU A 347 60.35 -22.42 -1.63
CA GLU A 347 59.92 -23.19 -0.46
C GLU A 347 60.35 -24.66 -0.53
N ASN A 348 60.21 -25.33 -1.69
CA ASN A 348 60.69 -26.70 -1.86
C ASN A 348 62.22 -26.79 -1.72
N SER A 349 62.96 -25.79 -2.20
CA SER A 349 64.42 -25.69 -1.98
C SER A 349 64.77 -25.48 -0.49
N ARG A 350 63.97 -24.70 0.24
CA ARG A 350 64.09 -24.51 1.69
C ARG A 350 63.81 -25.81 2.45
N LEU A 351 62.75 -26.52 2.07
CA LEU A 351 62.36 -27.81 2.65
C LEU A 351 63.39 -28.90 2.36
N GLN A 352 63.91 -28.98 1.13
CA GLN A 352 65.00 -29.92 0.78
C GLN A 352 66.25 -29.62 1.61
N ASN A 353 66.68 -28.35 1.70
CA ASN A 353 67.82 -27.95 2.53
C ASN A 353 67.59 -28.26 4.04
N ILE A 354 66.33 -28.21 4.51
CA ILE A 354 65.98 -28.67 5.86
C ILE A 354 66.10 -30.20 5.99
N VAL A 355 65.66 -30.97 5.00
CA VAL A 355 65.77 -32.44 4.97
C VAL A 355 67.22 -32.90 4.87
N ASP A 356 68.03 -32.29 4.01
CA ASP A 356 69.46 -32.60 3.83
C ASP A 356 70.28 -32.34 5.11
N ASN A 357 69.81 -31.44 5.97
CA ASN A 357 70.40 -31.13 7.28
C ASN A 357 69.72 -31.85 8.47
N GLN A 358 68.72 -32.71 8.24
CA GLN A 358 68.13 -33.52 9.31
C GLN A 358 69.06 -34.68 9.69
N LYS A 359 69.25 -34.87 11.01
CA LYS A 359 70.18 -35.86 11.57
C LYS A 359 69.66 -37.30 11.60
N TYR A 360 68.43 -37.52 11.13
CA TYR A 360 67.71 -38.79 11.19
C TYR A 360 66.93 -38.98 9.89
N SER A 361 67.01 -40.16 9.28
CA SER A 361 66.23 -40.50 8.09
C SER A 361 64.75 -40.68 8.44
N VAL A 362 63.86 -40.64 7.45
CA VAL A 362 62.46 -41.08 7.60
C VAL A 362 62.40 -42.48 8.21
N ALA A 363 63.29 -43.39 7.80
CA ALA A 363 63.40 -44.74 8.35
C ALA A 363 63.87 -44.77 9.83
N ASP A 364 64.69 -43.81 10.27
CA ASP A 364 65.02 -43.65 11.69
C ASP A 364 63.83 -43.12 12.49
N ILE A 365 63.08 -42.16 11.93
CA ILE A 365 61.87 -41.60 12.54
C ILE A 365 60.78 -42.68 12.63
N GLU A 366 60.63 -43.54 11.63
CA GLU A 366 59.73 -44.70 11.67
C GLU A 366 60.17 -45.71 12.73
N ARG A 367 61.47 -46.04 12.80
CA ARG A 367 62.00 -46.93 13.85
C ARG A 367 61.77 -46.35 15.25
N ILE A 368 62.07 -45.07 15.46
CA ILE A 368 61.84 -44.36 16.73
C ILE A 368 60.34 -44.31 17.08
N ASN A 369 59.45 -44.10 16.10
CA ASN A 369 58.00 -44.16 16.34
C ASN A 369 57.52 -45.58 16.68
N HIS A 370 58.09 -46.62 16.07
CA HIS A 370 57.79 -48.01 16.42
C HIS A 370 58.29 -48.36 17.83
N GLU A 371 59.56 -48.07 18.15
CA GLU A 371 60.14 -48.20 19.50
C GLU A 371 59.30 -47.45 20.55
N ARG A 372 58.90 -46.20 20.26
CA ARG A 372 58.00 -45.41 21.13
C ARG A 372 56.62 -46.07 21.29
N ASN A 373 56.05 -46.64 20.24
CA ASN A 373 54.74 -47.29 20.32
C ASN A 373 54.80 -48.62 21.10
N GLU A 374 55.88 -49.38 21.00
CA GLU A 374 56.14 -50.57 21.83
C GLU A 374 56.37 -50.19 23.30
N LEU A 375 57.13 -49.12 23.56
CA LEU A 375 57.30 -48.58 24.91
C LEU A 375 55.96 -48.04 25.48
N GLN A 376 55.12 -47.38 24.68
CA GLN A 376 53.80 -46.92 25.13
C GLN A 376 52.84 -48.08 25.40
N GLN A 377 52.85 -49.15 24.59
CA GLN A 377 52.11 -50.38 24.90
C GLN A 377 52.60 -51.03 26.19
N THR A 378 53.92 -51.06 26.40
CA THR A 378 54.55 -51.59 27.63
C THR A 378 54.15 -50.75 28.85
N ILE A 379 54.17 -49.42 28.75
CA ILE A 379 53.69 -48.50 29.80
C ILE A 379 52.21 -48.75 30.07
N ASN A 380 51.35 -48.77 29.04
CA ASN A 380 49.91 -49.00 29.21
C ASN A 380 49.62 -50.34 29.89
N LYS A 381 50.38 -51.39 29.55
CA LYS A 381 50.30 -52.69 30.23
C LYS A 381 50.72 -52.58 31.69
N LEU A 382 51.92 -52.06 31.97
CA LEU A 382 52.43 -51.92 33.34
C LEU A 382 51.56 -51.01 34.22
N THR A 383 50.94 -49.97 33.66
CA THR A 383 49.96 -49.12 34.36
C THR A 383 48.70 -49.91 34.72
N LYS A 384 48.19 -50.75 33.82
CA LYS A 384 47.03 -51.61 34.10
C LYS A 384 47.36 -52.72 35.10
N ASP A 385 48.53 -53.35 34.97
CA ASP A 385 49.01 -54.36 35.92
C ASP A 385 49.16 -53.72 37.32
N LEU A 386 49.74 -52.51 37.41
CA LEU A 386 49.81 -51.71 38.65
C LEU A 386 48.42 -51.35 39.20
N GLU A 387 47.46 -50.94 38.36
CA GLU A 387 46.08 -50.65 38.78
C GLU A 387 45.41 -51.91 39.36
N THR A 388 45.64 -53.10 38.78
CA THR A 388 45.13 -54.36 39.35
C THR A 388 45.80 -54.76 40.66
N GLU A 389 47.10 -54.49 40.83
CA GLU A 389 47.80 -54.73 42.11
C GLU A 389 47.39 -53.71 43.19
N GLN A 390 47.17 -52.44 42.83
CA GLN A 390 46.59 -51.43 43.74
C GLN A 390 45.16 -51.81 44.16
N GLN A 391 44.35 -52.31 43.24
CA GLN A 391 43.00 -52.78 43.56
C GLN A 391 43.01 -54.04 44.44
N GLN A 392 44.00 -54.94 44.29
CA GLN A 392 44.23 -56.06 45.20
C GLN A 392 44.70 -55.60 46.58
N LEU A 393 45.67 -54.68 46.66
CA LEU A 393 46.14 -54.09 47.90
C LEU A 393 44.99 -53.45 48.69
N TRP A 394 44.18 -52.61 48.03
CA TRP A 394 42.98 -52.00 48.63
C TRP A 394 41.98 -53.04 49.15
N ASN A 395 41.81 -54.16 48.42
CA ASN A 395 40.94 -55.24 48.86
C ASN A 395 41.48 -56.00 50.08
N GLU A 396 42.81 -56.18 50.21
CA GLU A 396 43.44 -56.74 51.42
C GLU A 396 43.46 -55.75 52.58
N GLU A 397 43.69 -54.46 52.34
CA GLU A 397 43.56 -53.40 53.35
C GLU A 397 42.12 -53.33 53.90
N LEU A 398 41.11 -53.46 53.05
CA LEU A 398 39.70 -53.52 53.45
C LEU A 398 39.37 -54.80 54.25
N LYS A 399 39.95 -55.95 53.89
CA LYS A 399 39.84 -57.19 54.69
C LYS A 399 40.51 -57.02 56.06
N TYR A 400 41.71 -56.46 56.10
CA TYR A 400 42.47 -56.19 57.32
C TYR A 400 41.72 -55.21 58.25
N ALA A 401 41.18 -54.12 57.71
CA ALA A 401 40.39 -53.15 58.45
C ALA A 401 39.14 -53.79 59.09
N ARG A 402 38.37 -54.59 58.32
CA ARG A 402 37.22 -55.35 58.83
C ARG A 402 37.61 -56.38 59.89
N GLY A 403 38.74 -57.06 59.70
CA GLY A 403 39.29 -58.01 60.68
C GLY A 403 39.68 -57.32 61.99
N LYS A 404 40.33 -56.16 61.91
CA LYS A 404 40.66 -55.31 63.05
C LYS A 404 39.41 -54.83 63.79
N GLU A 405 38.42 -54.29 63.07
CA GLU A 405 37.15 -53.81 63.65
C GLU A 405 36.39 -54.93 64.39
N ALA A 406 36.36 -56.14 63.83
CA ALA A 406 35.76 -57.32 64.48
C ALA A 406 36.51 -57.70 65.77
N ILE A 407 37.84 -57.68 65.78
CA ILE A 407 38.65 -57.95 66.97
C ILE A 407 38.46 -56.85 68.03
N GLU A 408 38.44 -55.57 67.64
CA GLU A 408 38.22 -54.44 68.54
C GLU A 408 36.81 -54.46 69.15
N THR A 409 35.81 -54.92 68.40
CA THR A 409 34.43 -55.17 68.90
C THR A 409 34.42 -56.28 69.95
N GLN A 410 34.99 -57.45 69.66
CA GLN A 410 35.08 -58.56 70.63
C GLN A 410 35.90 -58.18 71.87
N LEU A 411 36.96 -57.38 71.70
CA LEU A 411 37.76 -56.83 72.79
C LEU A 411 36.95 -55.89 73.70
N ALA A 412 36.12 -55.03 73.10
CA ALA A 412 35.23 -54.13 73.84
C ALA A 412 34.17 -54.91 74.64
N GLU A 413 33.59 -55.98 74.07
CA GLU A 413 32.68 -56.88 74.78
C GLU A 413 33.38 -57.64 75.92
N TYR A 414 34.58 -58.17 75.67
CA TYR A 414 35.39 -58.81 76.71
C TYR A 414 35.70 -57.84 77.87
N HIS A 415 36.16 -56.62 77.58
CA HIS A 415 36.40 -55.61 78.61
C HIS A 415 35.12 -55.20 79.35
N LYS A 416 33.98 -55.13 78.68
CA LYS A 416 32.66 -54.85 79.29
C LYS A 416 32.25 -55.96 80.27
N LEU A 417 32.47 -57.23 79.91
CA LEU A 417 32.24 -58.38 80.78
C LEU A 417 33.22 -58.41 81.95
N ALA A 418 34.52 -58.23 81.71
CA ALA A 418 35.55 -58.24 82.74
C ALA A 418 35.40 -57.09 83.76
N ARG A 419 34.94 -55.91 83.33
CA ARG A 419 34.54 -54.82 84.25
C ARG A 419 33.30 -55.22 85.07
N LYS A 420 32.26 -55.81 84.46
CA LYS A 420 31.06 -56.30 85.17
C LYS A 420 31.40 -57.36 86.23
N LEU A 421 32.40 -58.19 85.97
CA LEU A 421 32.90 -59.23 86.89
C LEU A 421 33.90 -58.71 87.94
N LYS A 422 34.19 -57.40 87.99
CA LYS A 422 35.21 -56.79 88.87
C LYS A 422 36.62 -57.41 88.70
N LEU A 423 37.01 -57.70 87.45
CA LEU A 423 38.34 -58.21 87.08
C LEU A 423 39.28 -57.13 86.51
N ILE A 424 38.73 -56.04 85.95
CA ILE A 424 39.49 -54.87 85.45
C ILE A 424 38.98 -53.64 86.20
N PRO A 425 39.85 -52.77 86.76
CA PRO A 425 41.32 -52.79 86.74
C PRO A 425 41.98 -53.85 87.65
N LYS A 426 43.32 -53.94 87.64
CA LYS A 426 44.14 -54.91 88.42
C LYS A 426 43.98 -54.88 89.95
N GLY A 427 43.29 -53.87 90.48
CA GLY A 427 42.95 -53.72 91.90
C GLY A 427 41.46 -53.94 92.19
N ALA A 428 40.68 -54.41 91.22
CA ALA A 428 39.27 -54.71 91.41
C ALA A 428 39.10 -56.01 92.23
N GLU A 429 38.00 -56.07 92.98
CA GLU A 429 37.73 -57.05 94.05
C GLU A 429 38.00 -58.52 93.70
N ASN A 430 37.66 -58.94 92.47
CA ASN A 430 37.83 -60.32 92.01
C ASN A 430 39.14 -60.56 91.22
N SER A 431 39.90 -59.51 90.92
CA SER A 431 41.11 -59.60 90.07
C SER A 431 42.27 -60.37 90.72
N ARG A 432 42.28 -60.48 92.06
CA ARG A 432 43.36 -61.07 92.89
C ARG A 432 44.78 -60.58 92.48
N GLY A 433 44.89 -59.34 91.97
CA GLY A 433 46.15 -58.71 91.55
C GLY A 433 46.58 -58.94 90.09
N TYR A 434 45.84 -59.74 89.32
CA TYR A 434 46.17 -60.05 87.92
C TYR A 434 45.68 -58.99 86.93
N ASP A 435 46.35 -58.93 85.76
CA ASP A 435 46.07 -57.94 84.72
C ASP A 435 45.23 -58.52 83.58
N PHE A 436 43.91 -58.44 83.74
CA PHE A 436 42.95 -58.90 82.73
C PHE A 436 42.74 -57.92 81.57
N GLU A 437 43.47 -56.80 81.48
CA GLU A 437 43.34 -55.85 80.36
C GLU A 437 44.16 -56.28 79.13
N ILE A 438 43.48 -56.69 78.07
CA ILE A 438 44.07 -57.02 76.77
C ILE A 438 44.22 -55.73 75.94
N LYS A 439 45.39 -55.49 75.34
CA LYS A 439 45.66 -54.31 74.51
C LYS A 439 46.05 -54.73 73.10
N PHE A 440 45.08 -54.88 72.22
CA PHE A 440 45.33 -55.33 70.85
C PHE A 440 46.32 -54.42 70.13
N ASN A 441 47.42 -54.99 69.66
CA ASN A 441 48.38 -54.35 68.77
C ASN A 441 48.58 -55.29 67.56
N PRO A 442 48.16 -54.90 66.35
CA PRO A 442 48.33 -55.72 65.14
C PRO A 442 49.80 -56.06 64.83
N GLU A 443 50.73 -55.14 65.10
CA GLU A 443 52.15 -55.27 64.73
C GLU A 443 52.89 -56.32 65.58
N ALA A 444 52.34 -56.68 66.74
CA ALA A 444 52.95 -57.66 67.65
C ALA A 444 52.82 -59.12 67.19
N GLY A 445 52.05 -59.38 66.13
CA GLY A 445 51.88 -60.69 65.51
C GLY A 445 51.36 -61.78 66.45
N ALA A 446 51.56 -63.06 66.08
CA ALA A 446 51.09 -64.21 66.85
C ALA A 446 51.67 -64.28 68.29
N ASN A 447 52.81 -63.64 68.54
CA ASN A 447 53.46 -63.59 69.86
C ASN A 447 52.58 -62.88 70.92
N CYS A 448 51.70 -61.95 70.52
CA CYS A 448 50.78 -61.33 71.47
C CYS A 448 49.76 -62.33 72.02
N LEU A 449 49.33 -63.33 71.25
CA LEU A 449 48.38 -64.36 71.68
C LEU A 449 48.99 -65.27 72.76
N VAL A 450 50.29 -65.58 72.65
CA VAL A 450 51.03 -66.32 73.69
C VAL A 450 51.07 -65.50 74.99
N LYS A 451 51.36 -64.19 74.89
CA LYS A 451 51.34 -63.27 76.03
C LYS A 451 49.96 -63.21 76.69
N TYR A 452 48.87 -63.03 75.93
CA TYR A 452 47.51 -63.00 76.51
C TYR A 452 47.08 -64.36 77.07
N ARG A 453 47.54 -65.48 76.50
CA ARG A 453 47.29 -66.80 77.09
C ARG A 453 47.93 -66.94 78.47
N ALA A 454 49.16 -66.45 78.65
CA ALA A 454 49.84 -66.46 79.95
C ALA A 454 49.32 -65.40 80.94
N GLN A 455 49.08 -64.17 80.47
CA GLN A 455 48.67 -63.03 81.29
C GLN A 455 47.20 -63.11 81.74
N VAL A 456 46.32 -63.58 80.86
CA VAL A 456 44.86 -63.49 81.02
C VAL A 456 44.24 -64.87 81.17
N TYR A 457 44.45 -65.79 80.21
CA TYR A 457 43.76 -67.08 80.20
C TYR A 457 44.18 -68.00 81.35
N VAL A 458 45.48 -68.10 81.67
CA VAL A 458 45.95 -68.96 82.78
C VAL A 458 45.39 -68.48 84.13
N PRO A 459 45.51 -67.21 84.55
CA PRO A 459 44.89 -66.73 85.78
C PRO A 459 43.35 -66.81 85.77
N LEU A 460 42.68 -66.60 84.62
CA LEU A 460 41.22 -66.79 84.54
C LEU A 460 40.81 -68.25 84.69
N LYS A 461 41.56 -69.21 84.12
CA LYS A 461 41.24 -70.64 84.30
C LYS A 461 41.60 -71.13 85.69
N GLU A 462 42.63 -70.58 86.33
CA GLU A 462 42.93 -70.89 87.73
C GLU A 462 41.91 -70.28 88.70
N LEU A 463 41.50 -69.01 88.51
CA LEU A 463 40.35 -68.44 89.23
C LEU A 463 39.08 -69.27 89.01
N LEU A 464 38.79 -69.66 87.75
CA LEU A 464 37.64 -70.49 87.43
C LEU A 464 37.72 -71.84 88.16
N ASN A 465 38.84 -72.56 88.07
CA ASN A 465 39.06 -73.82 88.78
C ASN A 465 38.88 -73.67 90.29
N GLN A 466 39.41 -72.60 90.90
CA GLN A 466 39.28 -72.35 92.33
C GLN A 466 37.82 -72.05 92.71
N THR A 467 37.10 -71.23 91.92
CA THR A 467 35.65 -71.02 92.13
C THR A 467 34.82 -72.28 91.86
N GLU A 468 35.23 -73.12 90.91
CA GLU A 468 34.61 -74.41 90.59
C GLU A 468 34.84 -75.42 91.73
N GLU A 469 36.00 -75.39 92.39
CA GLU A 469 36.30 -76.19 93.57
C GLU A 469 35.61 -75.66 94.84
N GLU A 470 35.51 -74.34 95.02
CA GLU A 470 34.70 -73.69 96.07
C GLU A 470 33.21 -74.02 95.89
N ILE A 471 32.69 -73.93 94.65
CA ILE A 471 31.34 -74.35 94.28
C ILE A 471 31.15 -75.84 94.55
N ASN A 472 32.07 -76.73 94.13
CA ASN A 472 31.94 -78.16 94.41
C ASN A 472 31.99 -78.50 95.91
N LYS A 473 32.79 -77.77 96.71
CA LYS A 473 32.77 -77.88 98.18
C LYS A 473 31.44 -77.41 98.78
N ALA A 474 30.83 -76.36 98.23
CA ALA A 474 29.49 -75.91 98.62
C ALA A 474 28.38 -76.86 98.13
N LEU A 475 28.54 -77.46 96.94
CA LEU A 475 27.58 -78.38 96.32
C LEU A 475 27.59 -79.73 97.05
N ASN A 476 28.76 -80.24 97.46
CA ASN A 476 28.84 -81.43 98.32
C ASN A 476 28.25 -81.18 99.72
N LYS A 477 28.42 -79.96 100.29
CA LYS A 477 27.71 -79.57 101.52
C LYS A 477 26.20 -79.47 101.31
N LYS A 478 25.74 -78.91 100.18
CA LYS A 478 24.33 -78.85 99.78
C LYS A 478 23.75 -80.26 99.63
N MET A 479 24.46 -81.16 98.96
CA MET A 479 24.05 -82.54 98.73
C MET A 479 23.92 -83.31 100.04
N GLY A 480 24.90 -83.21 100.95
CA GLY A 480 24.80 -83.81 102.29
C GLY A 480 23.67 -83.21 103.16
N LEU A 481 23.33 -81.93 102.97
CA LEU A 481 22.14 -81.34 103.59
C LEU A 481 20.85 -81.84 102.94
N GLU A 482 20.82 -81.96 101.60
CA GLU A 482 19.68 -82.52 100.86
C GLU A 482 19.43 -83.98 101.22
N ASP A 483 20.46 -84.82 101.40
CA ASP A 483 20.32 -86.19 101.91
C ASP A 483 19.67 -86.22 103.31
N THR A 484 20.06 -85.32 104.22
CA THR A 484 19.39 -85.21 105.54
C THR A 484 17.96 -84.66 105.45
N LEU A 485 17.68 -83.85 104.43
CA LEU A 485 16.34 -83.31 104.15
C LEU A 485 15.44 -84.38 103.51
N GLU A 486 16.00 -85.27 102.69
CA GLU A 486 15.34 -86.45 102.12
C GLU A 486 15.01 -87.48 103.21
N GLN A 487 15.92 -87.71 104.17
CA GLN A 487 15.68 -88.55 105.35
C GLN A 487 14.60 -87.94 106.27
N LEU A 488 14.63 -86.63 106.51
CA LEU A 488 13.56 -85.95 107.25
C LEU A 488 12.23 -85.96 106.48
N ASN A 489 12.24 -85.76 105.16
CA ASN A 489 11.04 -85.82 104.32
C ASN A 489 10.42 -87.21 104.32
N THR A 490 11.21 -88.28 104.23
CA THR A 490 10.70 -89.66 104.30
C THR A 490 10.07 -89.94 105.67
N MET A 491 10.72 -89.57 106.78
CA MET A 491 10.10 -89.62 108.12
C MET A 491 8.82 -88.78 108.22
N ILE A 492 8.79 -87.58 107.62
CA ILE A 492 7.60 -86.72 107.54
C ILE A 492 6.50 -87.36 106.68
N THR A 493 6.82 -88.12 105.62
CA THR A 493 5.80 -88.86 104.87
C THR A 493 5.25 -90.04 105.65
N GLU A 494 6.07 -90.75 106.43
CA GLU A 494 5.64 -91.85 107.31
C GLU A 494 4.71 -91.34 108.43
N SER A 495 5.09 -90.22 109.05
CA SER A 495 4.28 -89.51 110.03
C SER A 495 3.00 -88.94 109.40
N ARG A 496 3.05 -88.43 108.17
CA ARG A 496 1.85 -87.98 107.42
C ARG A 496 0.94 -89.14 106.98
N ARG A 497 1.43 -90.36 106.76
CA ARG A 497 0.59 -91.55 106.52
C ARG A 497 -0.18 -91.92 107.78
N SER A 498 0.51 -92.05 108.91
CA SER A 498 -0.09 -92.39 110.21
C SER A 498 -1.05 -91.32 110.73
N VAL A 499 -0.74 -90.02 110.54
CA VAL A 499 -1.70 -88.92 110.80
C VAL A 499 -2.90 -88.97 109.86
N ARG A 500 -2.76 -89.49 108.63
CA ARG A 500 -3.89 -89.61 107.69
C ARG A 500 -4.83 -90.76 108.08
N THR A 501 -4.31 -91.93 108.43
CA THR A 501 -5.14 -93.05 108.92
C THR A 501 -5.86 -92.68 110.21
N LEU A 502 -5.18 -92.01 111.15
CA LEU A 502 -5.82 -91.48 112.36
C LEU A 502 -6.90 -90.43 112.05
N LYS A 503 -6.72 -89.58 111.04
CA LYS A 503 -7.77 -88.66 110.59
C LYS A 503 -8.96 -89.38 109.94
N GLU A 504 -8.72 -90.46 109.20
CA GLU A 504 -9.79 -91.28 108.61
C GLU A 504 -10.58 -92.08 109.66
N GLU A 505 -9.98 -92.39 110.81
CA GLU A 505 -10.70 -92.94 111.97
C GLU A 505 -11.43 -91.86 112.78
N VAL A 506 -10.83 -90.68 112.98
CA VAL A 506 -11.50 -89.52 113.60
C VAL A 506 -12.71 -89.07 112.79
N GLN A 507 -12.64 -89.04 111.45
CA GLN A 507 -13.78 -88.67 110.62
C GLN A 507 -14.95 -89.66 110.79
N LYS A 508 -14.67 -90.97 110.81
CA LYS A 508 -15.72 -92.00 111.04
C LYS A 508 -16.37 -91.87 112.43
N LEU A 509 -15.63 -91.40 113.43
CA LEU A 509 -16.17 -91.12 114.76
C LEU A 509 -16.97 -89.81 114.79
N ASP A 510 -16.55 -88.78 114.06
CA ASP A 510 -17.30 -87.53 113.93
C ASP A 510 -18.62 -87.71 113.16
N ASP A 511 -18.60 -88.47 112.05
CA ASP A 511 -19.79 -88.82 111.28
C ASP A 511 -20.81 -89.59 112.15
N LEU A 512 -20.34 -90.53 112.96
CA LEU A 512 -21.16 -91.31 113.91
C LEU A 512 -21.68 -90.43 115.07
N TYR A 513 -20.86 -89.49 115.55
CA TYR A 513 -21.25 -88.54 116.59
C TYR A 513 -22.33 -87.58 116.08
N GLN A 514 -22.16 -86.99 114.90
CA GLN A 514 -23.16 -86.10 114.28
C GLN A 514 -24.48 -86.83 113.97
N GLN A 515 -24.43 -88.12 113.61
CA GLN A 515 -25.66 -88.92 113.50
C GLN A 515 -26.37 -89.05 114.86
N LYS A 516 -25.63 -89.34 115.94
CA LYS A 516 -26.22 -89.46 117.28
C LYS A 516 -26.70 -88.13 117.87
N VAL A 517 -26.04 -87.01 117.54
CA VAL A 517 -26.53 -85.66 117.90
C VAL A 517 -27.87 -85.38 117.23
N LYS A 518 -28.03 -85.67 115.93
CA LYS A 518 -29.31 -85.46 115.23
C LYS A 518 -30.45 -86.32 115.77
N GLU A 519 -30.17 -87.60 116.07
CA GLU A 519 -31.15 -88.48 116.71
C GLU A 519 -31.59 -87.95 118.10
N ALA A 520 -30.68 -87.33 118.87
CA ALA A 520 -31.01 -86.68 120.14
C ALA A 520 -31.78 -85.35 119.95
N GLU A 521 -31.36 -84.49 119.01
CA GLU A 521 -32.03 -83.22 118.69
C GLU A 521 -33.48 -83.42 118.22
N GLU A 522 -33.79 -84.49 117.50
CA GLU A 522 -35.17 -84.81 117.09
C GLU A 522 -36.03 -85.31 118.26
N GLU A 523 -35.45 -85.98 119.26
CA GLU A 523 -36.16 -86.50 120.43
C GLU A 523 -36.40 -85.40 121.48
N ASP A 524 -35.39 -84.58 121.78
CA ASP A 524 -35.52 -83.37 122.63
C ASP A 524 -36.61 -82.44 122.10
N LYS A 525 -36.73 -82.32 120.77
CA LYS A 525 -37.71 -81.46 120.11
C LYS A 525 -39.14 -82.01 120.21
N LYS A 526 -39.35 -83.31 120.39
CA LYS A 526 -40.66 -83.86 120.80
C LYS A 526 -40.93 -83.53 122.26
N CYS A 527 -39.96 -83.80 123.13
CA CYS A 527 -40.11 -83.61 124.57
C CYS A 527 -40.41 -82.15 124.95
N ALA A 528 -39.78 -81.18 124.28
CA ALA A 528 -40.07 -79.76 124.43
C ALA A 528 -41.52 -79.38 124.06
N ASN A 529 -42.07 -79.95 122.97
CA ASN A 529 -43.45 -79.70 122.56
C ASN A 529 -44.47 -80.29 123.56
N GLU A 530 -44.18 -81.46 124.13
CA GLU A 530 -45.00 -82.08 125.19
C GLU A 530 -44.94 -81.27 126.49
N LEU A 531 -43.76 -80.74 126.85
CA LEU A 531 -43.59 -79.85 128.01
C LEU A 531 -44.40 -78.55 127.86
N GLU A 532 -44.34 -77.88 126.70
CA GLU A 532 -45.09 -76.64 126.45
C GLU A 532 -46.62 -76.85 126.50
N SER A 533 -47.09 -78.05 126.13
CA SER A 533 -48.49 -78.46 126.27
C SER A 533 -48.90 -78.59 127.75
N LEU A 534 -48.07 -79.23 128.57
CA LEU A 534 -48.32 -79.42 130.00
C LEU A 534 -48.24 -78.11 130.80
N GLU A 535 -47.29 -77.23 130.48
CA GLU A 535 -47.13 -75.92 131.14
C GLU A 535 -48.38 -75.04 130.94
N LYS A 536 -48.98 -75.06 129.73
CA LYS A 536 -50.25 -74.37 129.43
C LYS A 536 -51.43 -74.95 130.23
N HIS A 537 -51.48 -76.27 130.41
CA HIS A 537 -52.52 -76.91 131.22
C HIS A 537 -52.39 -76.57 132.71
N LYS A 538 -51.15 -76.48 133.22
CA LYS A 538 -50.87 -76.04 134.60
C LYS A 538 -51.33 -74.61 134.84
N HIS A 539 -51.00 -73.67 133.95
CA HIS A 539 -51.38 -72.26 134.11
C HIS A 539 -52.91 -72.05 134.14
N LEU A 540 -53.69 -72.85 133.40
CA LEU A 540 -55.15 -72.83 133.46
C LEU A 540 -55.70 -73.25 134.84
N LEU A 541 -55.09 -74.27 135.47
CA LEU A 541 -55.44 -74.72 136.82
C LEU A 541 -55.04 -73.69 137.89
N GLU A 542 -53.84 -73.11 137.79
CA GLU A 542 -53.35 -72.10 138.74
C GLU A 542 -54.18 -70.82 138.68
N SER A 543 -54.72 -70.43 137.51
CA SER A 543 -55.66 -69.31 137.39
C SER A 543 -56.95 -69.56 138.16
N ALA A 544 -57.60 -70.72 137.93
CA ALA A 544 -58.90 -71.05 138.54
C ALA A 544 -58.82 -71.19 140.07
N VAL A 545 -57.71 -71.69 140.62
CA VAL A 545 -57.51 -71.80 142.07
C VAL A 545 -57.30 -70.43 142.72
N ASN A 546 -56.54 -69.53 142.09
CA ASN A 546 -56.29 -68.19 142.64
C ASN A 546 -57.54 -67.30 142.61
N GLU A 547 -58.41 -67.46 141.61
CA GLU A 547 -59.66 -66.70 141.49
C GLU A 547 -60.62 -67.05 142.65
N GLY A 548 -60.83 -68.35 142.93
CA GLY A 548 -61.63 -68.79 144.08
C GLY A 548 -61.01 -68.47 145.45
N LEU A 549 -59.68 -68.38 145.55
CA LEU A 549 -59.01 -67.90 146.77
C LEU A 549 -59.29 -66.42 147.04
N SER A 550 -59.36 -65.60 145.97
CA SER A 550 -59.62 -64.16 146.06
C SER A 550 -61.03 -63.85 146.58
N GLU A 551 -62.04 -64.61 146.15
CA GLU A 551 -63.42 -64.44 146.66
C GLU A 551 -63.48 -64.68 148.19
N ALA A 552 -62.92 -65.80 148.68
CA ALA A 552 -62.93 -66.14 150.09
C ALA A 552 -62.18 -65.13 150.99
N MET A 553 -61.12 -64.49 150.48
CA MET A 553 -60.42 -63.44 151.24
C MET A 553 -61.22 -62.14 151.34
N ASN A 554 -62.03 -61.80 150.33
CA ASN A 554 -62.88 -60.61 150.34
C ASN A 554 -64.05 -60.73 151.34
N GLU A 555 -64.63 -61.92 151.50
CA GLU A 555 -65.68 -62.18 152.51
C GLU A 555 -65.15 -62.00 153.95
N LEU A 556 -63.93 -62.48 154.22
CA LEU A 556 -63.30 -62.40 155.54
C LEU A 556 -63.07 -60.94 155.96
N ASP A 557 -62.51 -60.11 155.07
CA ASP A 557 -62.22 -58.70 155.39
C ASP A 557 -63.49 -57.84 155.49
N ALA A 558 -64.61 -58.27 154.88
CA ALA A 558 -65.91 -57.62 155.11
C ALA A 558 -66.39 -57.80 156.56
N ILE A 559 -66.41 -59.04 157.07
CA ILE A 559 -66.82 -59.38 158.44
C ILE A 559 -65.93 -58.69 159.48
N GLN A 560 -64.62 -58.61 159.20
CA GLN A 560 -63.64 -58.04 160.12
C GLN A 560 -63.81 -56.52 160.33
N ARG A 561 -64.35 -55.80 159.34
CA ARG A 561 -64.67 -54.37 159.45
C ARG A 561 -65.91 -54.09 160.29
N GLU A 562 -66.97 -54.91 160.18
CA GLU A 562 -68.19 -54.75 160.99
C GLU A 562 -67.89 -54.87 162.49
N TYR A 563 -67.04 -55.84 162.87
CA TYR A 563 -66.63 -56.03 164.27
C TYR A 563 -65.94 -54.79 164.86
N GLN A 564 -65.03 -54.14 164.13
CA GLN A 564 -64.37 -52.92 164.60
C GLN A 564 -65.36 -51.75 164.80
N LEU A 565 -66.37 -51.66 163.92
CA LEU A 565 -67.41 -50.62 163.96
C LEU A 565 -68.26 -50.70 165.24
N VAL A 566 -68.60 -51.92 165.68
CA VAL A 566 -69.32 -52.17 166.94
C VAL A 566 -68.46 -51.81 168.17
N VAL A 567 -67.16 -52.11 168.14
CA VAL A 567 -66.25 -51.79 169.25
C VAL A 567 -66.09 -50.27 169.41
N GLN A 568 -65.85 -49.54 168.32
CA GLN A 568 -65.71 -48.07 168.36
C GLN A 568 -66.99 -47.39 168.86
N THR A 569 -68.15 -47.73 168.28
CA THR A 569 -69.44 -47.12 168.67
C THR A 569 -69.76 -47.35 170.15
N THR A 570 -69.54 -48.57 170.67
CA THR A 570 -69.80 -48.89 172.08
C THR A 570 -68.88 -48.15 173.06
N THR A 571 -67.62 -47.87 172.68
CA THR A 571 -66.71 -47.04 173.50
C THR A 571 -67.06 -45.55 173.42
N GLU A 572 -67.44 -45.08 172.24
CA GLU A 572 -67.76 -43.67 172.02
C GLU A 572 -69.06 -43.25 172.71
N GLU A 573 -70.08 -44.12 172.72
CA GLU A 573 -71.30 -43.93 173.50
C GLU A 573 -71.02 -43.81 175.01
N ARG A 574 -70.16 -44.68 175.56
CA ARG A 574 -69.79 -44.65 176.98
C ARG A 574 -69.07 -43.35 177.35
N ARG A 575 -68.24 -42.82 176.44
CA ARG A 575 -67.57 -41.51 176.55
C ARG A 575 -68.58 -40.35 176.48
N LYS A 576 -69.55 -40.40 175.56
CA LYS A 576 -70.63 -39.40 175.46
C LYS A 576 -71.50 -39.35 176.71
N VAL A 577 -71.88 -40.49 177.30
CA VAL A 577 -72.69 -40.51 178.54
C VAL A 577 -71.96 -39.82 179.69
N GLY A 578 -70.66 -40.09 179.87
CA GLY A 578 -69.83 -39.39 180.86
C GLY A 578 -69.75 -37.88 180.60
N ASN A 579 -69.39 -37.49 179.38
CA ASN A 579 -69.27 -36.08 179.01
C ASN A 579 -70.61 -35.32 179.07
N ASN A 580 -71.74 -35.93 178.73
CA ASN A 580 -73.05 -35.28 178.76
C ASN A 580 -73.54 -35.06 180.20
N LEU A 581 -73.30 -36.03 181.10
CA LEU A 581 -73.63 -35.86 182.52
C LEU A 581 -72.83 -34.69 183.13
N GLN A 582 -71.55 -34.56 182.78
CA GLN A 582 -70.71 -33.44 183.22
C GLN A 582 -71.13 -32.11 182.57
N ARG A 583 -71.32 -32.07 181.25
CA ARG A 583 -71.59 -30.83 180.49
C ARG A 583 -72.98 -30.23 180.74
N LEU A 584 -73.99 -31.01 181.10
CA LEU A 584 -75.36 -30.48 181.28
C LEU A 584 -75.72 -30.16 182.74
N LEU A 585 -74.91 -30.59 183.72
CA LEU A 585 -74.76 -29.86 184.98
C LEU A 585 -74.23 -28.43 184.72
N GLU A 586 -73.27 -28.29 183.79
CA GLU A 586 -72.72 -27.02 183.31
C GLU A 586 -73.72 -26.18 182.48
N MET A 587 -74.65 -26.83 181.75
CA MET A 587 -75.62 -26.12 180.90
C MET A 587 -76.91 -25.72 181.63
N VAL A 588 -77.30 -26.44 182.68
CA VAL A 588 -78.22 -25.93 183.71
C VAL A 588 -77.62 -24.69 184.40
N ALA A 589 -76.29 -24.60 184.53
CA ALA A 589 -75.61 -23.42 185.04
C ALA A 589 -75.43 -22.28 184.01
N THR A 590 -75.61 -22.50 182.70
CA THR A 590 -75.31 -21.47 181.66
C THR A 590 -76.46 -21.06 180.74
N HIS A 591 -77.44 -21.91 180.38
CA HIS A 591 -78.63 -21.39 179.65
C HIS A 591 -79.60 -20.63 180.59
N VAL A 592 -79.49 -20.83 181.91
CA VAL A 592 -80.01 -19.89 182.91
C VAL A 592 -79.45 -18.47 182.70
N GLY A 593 -78.29 -18.32 182.05
CA GLY A 593 -77.68 -17.07 181.59
C GLY A 593 -77.66 -16.84 180.06
N SER A 594 -78.48 -17.55 179.27
CA SER A 594 -78.66 -17.25 177.83
C SER A 594 -80.12 -17.23 177.35
N VAL A 595 -81.07 -17.42 178.28
CA VAL A 595 -82.35 -16.68 178.28
C VAL A 595 -82.13 -15.15 178.17
N GLU A 596 -80.90 -14.68 178.42
CA GLU A 596 -80.46 -13.29 178.42
C GLU A 596 -80.02 -12.69 177.04
N LYS A 597 -80.26 -13.29 175.82
CA LYS A 597 -79.64 -12.79 174.51
C LYS A 597 -80.38 -12.55 173.11
N HIS A 598 -80.41 -13.42 172.06
CA HIS A 598 -80.02 -13.14 170.59
C HIS A 598 -81.01 -13.10 169.29
N LEU A 599 -80.56 -12.58 168.03
CA LEU A 599 -80.94 -12.78 166.50
C LEU A 599 -79.84 -12.49 165.29
N GLU A 600 -79.82 -13.02 163.97
CA GLU A 600 -78.80 -12.84 162.77
C GLU A 600 -79.17 -13.04 161.14
N GLU A 601 -78.26 -13.22 160.06
CA GLU A 601 -78.33 -12.83 158.51
C GLU A 601 -77.99 -13.80 157.18
N GLN A 602 -77.71 -13.35 155.85
CA GLN A 602 -77.73 -14.09 154.43
C GLN A 602 -76.90 -13.61 153.05
N ILE A 603 -76.65 -14.37 151.86
CA ILE A 603 -76.03 -13.93 150.45
C ILE A 603 -75.96 -14.88 149.08
N THR A 604 -75.61 -14.49 147.76
CA THR A 604 -75.58 -15.29 146.37
C THR A 604 -74.81 -14.79 144.97
N LYS A 605 -74.50 -15.59 143.81
CA LYS A 605 -74.29 -15.30 142.24
C LYS A 605 -73.42 -16.23 141.16
N ALA A 606 -73.39 -16.08 139.75
CA ALA A 606 -72.69 -16.92 138.59
C ALA A 606 -72.51 -16.40 137.01
N ASP A 607 -71.87 -17.08 135.94
CA ASP A 607 -71.61 -16.66 134.42
C ASP A 607 -71.31 -17.69 133.12
N ARG A 608 -70.60 -17.40 131.92
CA ARG A 608 -70.63 -17.99 130.41
C ARG A 608 -69.26 -18.35 129.57
N GLU A 609 -68.89 -18.56 128.20
CA GLU A 609 -69.28 -18.48 126.66
C GLU A 609 -68.27 -19.11 125.48
N TYR A 610 -68.43 -19.16 124.06
CA TYR A 610 -67.56 -19.89 122.93
C TYR A 610 -67.74 -19.73 121.26
N GLU A 611 -66.80 -20.11 120.23
CA GLU A 611 -66.89 -20.61 118.70
C GLU A 611 -65.88 -20.20 117.42
N GLU A 612 -65.60 -20.96 116.23
CA GLU A 612 -64.80 -20.62 114.86
C GLU A 612 -64.69 -21.59 113.49
N TYR A 613 -64.11 -21.27 112.22
CA TYR A 613 -64.02 -22.09 110.84
C TYR A 613 -62.97 -21.85 109.55
N ALA A 614 -62.96 -22.54 108.30
CA ALA A 614 -61.94 -22.50 107.07
C ALA A 614 -62.23 -22.98 105.48
N SER A 615 -61.32 -22.95 104.38
CA SER A 615 -61.49 -23.32 102.83
C SER A 615 -60.27 -23.51 101.69
N GLU A 616 -60.43 -23.84 100.30
CA GLU A 616 -59.39 -24.24 99.15
C GLU A 616 -59.69 -24.17 97.50
N ASP A 617 -58.77 -24.31 96.41
CA ASP A 617 -58.93 -24.32 94.81
C ASP A 617 -57.74 -24.71 93.70
N LEU A 618 -57.90 -25.00 92.30
CA LEU A 618 -56.84 -25.24 91.12
C LEU A 618 -57.18 -25.61 89.52
N LEU A 619 -56.45 -25.27 88.34
CA LEU A 619 -56.42 -25.91 86.87
C LEU A 619 -55.58 -25.32 85.55
N GLU A 620 -55.37 -26.00 84.31
CA GLU A 620 -54.86 -25.46 82.90
C GLU A 620 -55.09 -26.12 81.38
N ASN A 621 -54.07 -26.65 80.57
CA ASN A 621 -53.61 -26.44 79.07
C ASN A 621 -53.95 -27.37 77.76
N ILE A 622 -53.57 -27.04 76.43
CA ILE A 622 -54.07 -27.64 75.09
C ILE A 622 -53.41 -27.37 73.63
N ARG A 623 -52.23 -26.72 73.43
CA ARG A 623 -51.96 -25.78 72.28
C ARG A 623 -51.60 -26.20 70.81
N GLU A 624 -50.88 -27.28 70.50
CA GLU A 624 -50.15 -27.41 69.20
C GLU A 624 -50.97 -27.69 67.92
N ILE A 625 -52.21 -28.19 68.01
CA ILE A 625 -52.98 -28.69 66.85
C ILE A 625 -53.55 -27.53 65.97
N GLY A 626 -53.37 -26.27 66.39
CA GLY A 626 -53.94 -25.08 65.76
C GLY A 626 -53.28 -24.61 64.45
N ASP A 627 -51.94 -24.65 64.34
CA ASP A 627 -51.21 -24.09 63.18
C ASP A 627 -51.21 -25.00 61.93
N LYS A 628 -52.08 -26.01 61.97
CA LYS A 628 -52.65 -26.69 60.81
C LYS A 628 -52.92 -25.77 59.61
N TYR A 629 -52.69 -26.34 58.43
CA TYR A 629 -53.52 -26.23 57.22
C TYR A 629 -53.55 -24.87 56.48
N LYS A 630 -53.30 -23.72 57.12
CA LYS A 630 -53.41 -22.38 56.48
C LYS A 630 -52.56 -22.23 55.20
N LYS A 631 -51.38 -22.87 55.12
CA LYS A 631 -50.48 -22.75 53.96
C LYS A 631 -50.88 -23.58 52.72
N LYS A 632 -51.91 -24.44 52.78
CA LYS A 632 -52.25 -25.37 51.68
C LYS A 632 -53.31 -24.84 50.69
N ALA A 633 -53.71 -23.56 50.79
CA ALA A 633 -54.94 -23.04 50.16
C ALA A 633 -54.77 -21.90 49.14
N ALA A 634 -53.55 -21.40 48.87
CA ALA A 634 -53.35 -20.04 48.33
C ALA A 634 -52.87 -19.91 46.86
N LEU A 635 -52.53 -21.00 46.15
CA LEU A 635 -51.77 -20.94 44.88
C LEU A 635 -52.44 -21.71 43.71
N LEU A 636 -53.77 -21.61 43.54
CA LEU A 636 -54.51 -22.46 42.61
C LEU A 636 -55.57 -21.75 41.74
N LYS A 637 -55.46 -20.43 41.48
CA LYS A 637 -56.34 -19.72 40.54
C LYS A 637 -55.66 -18.58 39.77
N ALA A 638 -56.05 -18.50 38.49
CA ALA A 638 -55.84 -17.47 37.46
C ALA A 638 -54.58 -17.58 36.57
N SER A 639 -54.64 -17.28 35.26
CA SER A 639 -55.70 -17.55 34.25
C SER A 639 -55.20 -17.15 32.84
N ASP A 640 -55.70 -17.85 31.82
CA ASP A 640 -55.98 -17.38 30.44
C ASP A 640 -54.93 -16.54 29.69
N GLU A 641 -54.21 -17.17 28.74
CA GLU A 641 -54.55 -17.08 27.30
C GLU A 641 -54.08 -18.35 26.54
#